data_AF-A0A6I6NMP9-F1
#
_entry.id   AF-A0A6I6NMP9-F1
#
_cell.length_a   1.000
_cell.length_b   1.000
_cell.length_c   1.000
_cell.angle_alpha   90.00
_cell.angle_beta   90.00
_cell.angle_gamma   90.00
#
_symmetry.space_group_name_H-M   'P 1'
#
loop_
_entity.id
_entity.type
_entity.pdbx_description
1 polymer ?
#
loop_
_entity_poly.entity_id
_entity_poly.type
_entity_poly.pdbx_seq_one_letter_code
_entity_poly.pdbx_strand_id
1 'polypeptide(L)'
;MARTPRDASVADAAGLEAALRGAVDGEVRFDAGSRGAYATDGSNYRQVPIGVVVPRTVEAGAHAVQVCARFGAPVLSRGGGTSLAGQSTNTAVVIDWTKYCHALVSVDPEKRTCVVEPGIVLDVLNQRLSDHRLQFGPKPSTHSHCALGGMIGNNSCGASAQAYGKTVDNVRRLEVLTYDGSRMWVGPTPRAERVRIAAQGGRRAEIYDGLDRIVTDYLTDIRRGYPKIPRRVSGYNLDSLLPENGFDVARALVGSEGTLVTVLRAELDLVPVPAYKSLLVLGYGDICAAADDVPRLLEHCSPSQLEALDGRMAQLMREEGAYLDSLHVLPEGDSWLMVQFGGDSQDEVDEQAHSLLRALGRREKESTVAFSDDPDREEEMLKAREAGLGVTARPPDDRETWEGWEDSAVPPERLGNYLRDLKALIEEFDYDHPSLYGHFGQGCVHTRIPFGLRTAEGVADFRRFVERAADLVASYGGSLSGEHGDGQSRGELLTRMFGERLVTAFGELKALFDPHDRMNPGKIVRPNPVDGQLRLGPAWRPATPKTQFGYPQDEHSFTRAVMRCVGIGNCRGHSGGVMCPSYRATLEEEHSTRGRARLLFEMLGGHTDSAVTDGWRSTEVRDALDLCLACKGCKSDCPTGVDMATLKAEFLSHHYEGRTRPASHYSMGWLPVWARLSRTAPNLINSALHAPGLSLLGKRLAGIDEARSAPVFAGESFAQWWKARDREQPDPADPRTVVLWPDTFTTYFHPSIAISAVRVLEDADFRVAVPDKPVCCGLTWISTGQLAVAKKVLRRTLGVLRPYLEAGTPVIGLEPSCTAVFRADAPELMPADQDVQRLAGQVRTFAEQLVHHAPDHWRPPQLARQAIVQTHCHQHAIMKFDADRELMRRARLDTDVLDEGCCGLAGNFGFERGHHEVSMAVAEQGVLPAVRGAAPDSLVLADGFSCRTQIEQGRTGRRALHLAEVLALGLDGNLPSEQPERLAQRPDQPSRTARWAATAGAGAVTATAMAVAGRAALRTLRRP
;
A
#
# COMPACT_ATOMS: atom_id res chain seq x y z
N MET A 1 -24.72 -12.27 36.12
CA MET A 1 -23.72 -13.08 35.38
C MET A 1 -24.18 -13.20 33.93
N ALA A 2 -23.82 -12.22 33.10
CA ALA A 2 -24.06 -12.29 31.67
C ALA A 2 -23.04 -13.24 31.04
N ARG A 3 -23.48 -14.15 30.16
CA ARG A 3 -22.60 -15.01 29.38
C ARG A 3 -21.56 -14.13 28.67
N THR A 4 -20.27 -14.43 28.84
CA THR A 4 -19.20 -13.84 28.06
C THR A 4 -19.47 -14.05 26.56
N PRO A 5 -19.17 -13.08 25.67
CA PRO A 5 -19.43 -13.19 24.22
C PRO A 5 -18.69 -14.33 23.50
N ARG A 6 -17.88 -15.14 24.20
CA ARG A 6 -17.05 -16.23 23.65
C ARG A 6 -17.85 -17.34 22.94
N ASP A 7 -19.17 -17.42 23.14
CA ASP A 7 -20.05 -18.45 22.56
C ASP A 7 -20.91 -17.95 21.37
N ALA A 8 -20.55 -16.84 20.71
CA ALA A 8 -21.24 -16.40 19.49
C ALA A 8 -20.81 -17.21 18.25
N SER A 9 -20.66 -18.53 18.35
CA SER A 9 -20.70 -19.38 17.15
C SER A 9 -22.13 -19.32 16.63
N VAL A 10 -22.34 -18.83 15.40
CA VAL A 10 -23.63 -19.03 14.73
C VAL A 10 -23.82 -20.54 14.63
N ALA A 11 -24.83 -21.06 15.35
CA ALA A 11 -25.07 -22.50 15.46
C ALA A 11 -25.27 -23.17 14.08
N ASP A 12 -25.63 -22.38 13.06
CA ASP A 12 -25.79 -22.79 11.66
C ASP A 12 -25.06 -21.84 10.69
N ALA A 13 -23.72 -21.84 10.70
CA ALA A 13 -22.91 -21.03 9.78
C ALA A 13 -23.10 -21.44 8.31
N ALA A 14 -23.31 -22.74 8.04
CA ALA A 14 -23.52 -23.26 6.68
C ALA A 14 -24.87 -22.82 6.10
N GLY A 15 -25.95 -22.86 6.90
CA GLY A 15 -27.25 -22.34 6.50
C GLY A 15 -27.24 -20.83 6.29
N LEU A 16 -26.50 -20.08 7.13
CA LEU A 16 -26.28 -18.65 6.93
C LEU A 16 -25.58 -18.36 5.60
N GLU A 17 -24.50 -19.06 5.30
CA GLU A 17 -23.79 -18.93 4.01
C GLU A 17 -24.73 -19.19 2.83
N ALA A 18 -25.47 -20.30 2.86
CA ALA A 18 -26.39 -20.67 1.79
C ALA A 18 -27.51 -19.61 1.62
N ALA A 19 -28.06 -19.10 2.71
CA ALA A 19 -29.08 -18.06 2.68
C ALA A 19 -28.55 -16.73 2.13
N LEU A 20 -27.32 -16.34 2.49
CA LEU A 20 -26.67 -15.16 1.94
C LEU A 20 -26.43 -15.32 0.43
N ARG A 21 -25.86 -16.46 0.00
CA ARG A 21 -25.62 -16.75 -1.43
C ARG A 21 -26.91 -16.75 -2.26
N GLY A 22 -28.01 -17.21 -1.68
CA GLY A 22 -29.31 -17.28 -2.36
C GLY A 22 -30.07 -15.95 -2.43
N ALA A 23 -29.78 -14.99 -1.53
CA ALA A 23 -30.60 -13.79 -1.35
C ALA A 23 -29.87 -12.46 -1.59
N VAL A 24 -28.54 -12.44 -1.56
CA VAL A 24 -27.74 -11.20 -1.64
C VAL A 24 -27.07 -11.12 -3.02
N ASP A 25 -27.32 -10.01 -3.73
CA ASP A 25 -26.56 -9.66 -4.93
C ASP A 25 -25.17 -9.11 -4.54
N GLY A 26 -24.24 -10.03 -4.33
CA GLY A 26 -22.93 -9.72 -3.81
C GLY A 26 -22.04 -10.96 -3.77
N GLU A 27 -20.77 -10.73 -3.45
CA GLU A 27 -19.83 -11.82 -3.22
C GLU A 27 -19.95 -12.27 -1.76
N VAL A 28 -20.28 -13.54 -1.54
CA VAL A 28 -20.39 -14.15 -0.22
C VAL A 28 -19.20 -15.10 -0.03
N ARG A 29 -18.39 -14.84 0.98
CA ARG A 29 -17.07 -15.47 1.16
C ARG A 29 -16.91 -15.99 2.59
N PHE A 30 -16.98 -17.30 2.74
CA PHE A 30 -16.82 -18.01 4.01
C PHE A 30 -15.55 -18.87 4.04
N ASP A 31 -14.74 -18.78 2.98
CA ASP A 31 -13.48 -19.49 2.84
C ASP A 31 -12.41 -18.97 3.81
N ALA A 32 -11.40 -19.81 4.07
CA ALA A 32 -10.32 -19.51 5.01
C ALA A 32 -9.49 -18.28 4.61
N GLY A 33 -9.30 -18.05 3.31
CA GLY A 33 -8.54 -16.91 2.80
C GLY A 33 -9.22 -15.59 3.13
N SER A 34 -10.49 -15.46 2.72
CA SER A 34 -11.30 -14.28 3.03
C SER A 34 -11.42 -14.05 4.53
N ARG A 35 -11.65 -15.09 5.34
CA ARG A 35 -11.73 -14.95 6.79
C ARG A 35 -10.39 -14.50 7.40
N GLY A 36 -9.26 -15.03 6.92
CA GLY A 36 -7.93 -14.62 7.37
C GLY A 36 -7.56 -13.18 6.98
N ALA A 37 -7.86 -12.77 5.75
CA ALA A 37 -7.55 -11.43 5.23
C ALA A 37 -8.31 -10.30 5.97
N TYR A 38 -9.47 -10.61 6.55
CA TYR A 38 -10.33 -9.67 7.28
C TYR A 38 -10.27 -9.81 8.81
N ALA A 39 -9.42 -10.72 9.34
CA ALA A 39 -9.34 -10.99 10.78
C ALA A 39 -8.72 -9.85 11.62
N THR A 40 -7.99 -8.94 10.98
CA THR A 40 -7.35 -7.80 11.64
C THR A 40 -7.64 -6.47 10.90
N ASP A 41 -7.46 -5.36 11.60
CA ASP A 41 -7.37 -4.00 11.04
C ASP A 41 -5.92 -3.51 11.21
N GLY A 42 -5.70 -2.23 11.57
CA GLY A 42 -4.39 -1.68 11.94
C GLY A 42 -4.12 -1.72 13.44
N SER A 43 -5.06 -2.22 14.26
CA SER A 43 -4.92 -2.30 15.71
C SER A 43 -4.15 -3.53 16.18
N ASN A 44 -4.01 -3.65 17.50
CA ASN A 44 -3.45 -4.82 18.15
C ASN A 44 -4.42 -6.01 18.22
N TYR A 45 -5.66 -5.91 17.74
CA TYR A 45 -6.68 -6.96 17.93
C TYR A 45 -6.83 -7.89 16.73
N ARG A 46 -7.21 -9.13 17.01
CA ARG A 46 -7.50 -10.16 16.02
C ARG A 46 -8.79 -10.88 16.38
N GLN A 47 -9.73 -10.92 15.44
CA GLN A 47 -10.98 -11.65 15.56
C GLN A 47 -11.36 -12.22 14.20
N VAL A 48 -11.44 -13.55 14.07
CA VAL A 48 -11.75 -14.19 12.78
C VAL A 48 -13.24 -14.02 12.48
N PRO A 49 -13.61 -13.39 11.35
CA PRO A 49 -15.00 -13.21 11.00
C PRO A 49 -15.70 -14.54 10.70
N ILE A 50 -17.03 -14.53 10.82
CA ILE A 50 -17.89 -15.66 10.44
C ILE A 50 -17.82 -15.86 8.92
N GLY A 51 -17.91 -14.74 8.19
CA GLY A 51 -17.82 -14.66 6.75
C GLY A 51 -17.79 -13.20 6.31
N VAL A 52 -17.55 -12.97 5.02
CA VAL A 52 -17.48 -11.65 4.41
C VAL A 52 -18.52 -11.54 3.30
N VAL A 53 -19.22 -10.42 3.24
CA VAL A 53 -20.15 -10.06 2.16
C VAL A 53 -19.65 -8.78 1.50
N VAL A 54 -19.46 -8.83 0.20
CA VAL A 54 -19.11 -7.67 -0.64
C VAL A 54 -20.32 -7.37 -1.53
N PRO A 55 -21.26 -6.52 -1.10
CA PRO A 55 -22.49 -6.27 -1.84
C PRO A 55 -22.21 -5.45 -3.11
N ARG A 56 -22.94 -5.71 -4.20
CA ARG A 56 -22.83 -4.91 -5.43
C ARG A 56 -23.56 -3.58 -5.35
N THR A 57 -24.54 -3.47 -4.47
CA THR A 57 -25.39 -2.30 -4.27
C THR A 57 -25.66 -2.06 -2.79
N VAL A 58 -26.04 -0.82 -2.45
CA VAL A 58 -26.46 -0.47 -1.08
C VAL A 58 -27.63 -1.35 -0.61
N GLU A 59 -28.54 -1.64 -1.53
CA GLU A 59 -29.73 -2.47 -1.31
C GLU A 59 -29.35 -3.93 -1.03
N ALA A 60 -28.37 -4.49 -1.74
CA ALA A 60 -27.87 -5.82 -1.46
C ALA A 60 -27.20 -5.91 -0.08
N GLY A 61 -26.47 -4.87 0.34
CA GLY A 61 -25.91 -4.78 1.68
C GLY A 61 -27.00 -4.72 2.76
N ALA A 62 -28.08 -3.97 2.53
CA ALA A 62 -29.23 -3.95 3.42
C ALA A 62 -29.92 -5.33 3.52
N HIS A 63 -30.06 -6.05 2.41
CA HIS A 63 -30.56 -7.43 2.41
C HIS A 63 -29.64 -8.39 3.17
N ALA A 64 -28.32 -8.21 3.11
CA ALA A 64 -27.37 -9.02 3.88
C ALA A 64 -27.59 -8.85 5.39
N VAL A 65 -27.84 -7.62 5.88
CA VAL A 65 -28.19 -7.36 7.28
C VAL A 65 -29.49 -8.10 7.66
N GLN A 66 -30.52 -8.04 6.82
CA GLN A 66 -31.78 -8.77 7.06
C GLN A 66 -31.60 -10.28 7.14
N VAL A 67 -30.78 -10.86 6.26
CA VAL A 67 -30.45 -12.29 6.30
C VAL A 67 -29.74 -12.62 7.62
N CYS A 68 -28.73 -11.84 8.00
CA CYS A 68 -28.01 -12.03 9.26
C CYS A 68 -28.96 -11.94 10.47
N ALA A 69 -29.89 -11.00 10.46
CA ALA A 69 -30.92 -10.84 11.50
C ALA A 69 -31.80 -12.08 11.67
N ARG A 70 -32.22 -12.73 10.57
CA ARG A 70 -32.99 -13.99 10.65
C ARG A 70 -32.22 -15.13 11.31
N PHE A 71 -30.89 -15.15 11.17
CA PHE A 71 -30.01 -16.14 11.78
C PHE A 71 -29.47 -15.70 13.16
N GLY A 72 -29.79 -14.49 13.62
CA GLY A 72 -29.19 -13.90 14.82
C GLY A 72 -27.68 -13.71 14.74
N ALA A 73 -27.12 -13.64 13.52
CA ALA A 73 -25.70 -13.48 13.27
C ALA A 73 -25.28 -12.01 13.44
N PRO A 74 -24.22 -11.71 14.22
CA PRO A 74 -23.74 -10.34 14.35
C PRO A 74 -23.16 -9.83 13.03
N VAL A 75 -23.25 -8.52 12.81
CA VAL A 75 -22.78 -7.82 11.60
C VAL A 75 -21.77 -6.73 11.95
N LEU A 76 -20.82 -6.52 11.03
CA LEU A 76 -19.84 -5.44 11.09
C LEU A 76 -19.78 -4.75 9.72
N SER A 77 -20.24 -3.50 9.64
CA SER A 77 -19.97 -2.67 8.47
C SER A 77 -18.50 -2.24 8.45
N ARG A 78 -17.80 -2.49 7.34
CA ARG A 78 -16.37 -2.19 7.20
C ARG A 78 -16.10 -1.33 5.97
N GLY A 79 -15.33 -0.25 6.18
CA GLY A 79 -14.74 0.57 5.11
C GLY A 79 -13.34 0.07 4.73
N GLY A 80 -12.34 0.96 4.68
CA GLY A 80 -10.96 0.60 4.34
C GLY A 80 -10.22 -0.30 5.33
N GLY A 81 -10.78 -0.52 6.53
CA GLY A 81 -10.17 -1.35 7.58
C GLY A 81 -8.83 -0.79 8.10
N THR A 82 -8.72 0.53 8.15
CA THR A 82 -7.51 1.31 8.52
C THR A 82 -7.50 1.74 9.99
N SER A 83 -8.50 1.33 10.77
CA SER A 83 -8.63 1.65 12.20
C SER A 83 -7.46 1.11 13.03
N LEU A 84 -7.07 1.87 14.06
CA LEU A 84 -6.01 1.55 15.02
C LEU A 84 -6.52 1.09 16.39
N ALA A 85 -7.84 1.13 16.62
CA ALA A 85 -8.45 0.83 17.92
C ALA A 85 -9.33 -0.45 17.95
N GLY A 86 -9.38 -1.20 16.85
CA GLY A 86 -10.01 -2.53 16.81
C GLY A 86 -11.50 -2.53 16.48
N GLN A 87 -12.08 -1.40 16.11
CA GLN A 87 -13.49 -1.28 15.73
C GLN A 87 -13.80 -1.88 14.37
N SER A 88 -12.79 -2.14 13.53
CA SER A 88 -12.98 -2.76 12.21
C SER A 88 -12.81 -4.29 12.24
N THR A 89 -12.70 -4.92 13.42
CA THR A 89 -12.53 -6.38 13.54
C THR A 89 -13.55 -6.98 14.51
N ASN A 90 -14.20 -8.07 14.11
CA ASN A 90 -15.15 -8.78 14.98
C ASN A 90 -15.40 -10.22 14.51
N THR A 91 -15.82 -11.09 15.42
CA THR A 91 -16.40 -12.40 15.06
C THR A 91 -17.85 -12.19 14.58
N ALA A 92 -17.97 -11.62 13.39
CA ALA A 92 -19.23 -11.21 12.77
C ALA A 92 -19.24 -11.52 11.27
N VAL A 93 -20.40 -11.37 10.63
CA VAL A 93 -20.45 -11.21 9.17
C VAL A 93 -19.97 -9.81 8.84
N VAL A 94 -18.81 -9.71 8.19
CA VAL A 94 -18.24 -8.45 7.74
C VAL A 94 -18.89 -8.04 6.43
N ILE A 95 -19.40 -6.81 6.34
CA ILE A 95 -19.94 -6.23 5.12
C ILE A 95 -18.94 -5.18 4.63
N ASP A 96 -18.22 -5.48 3.53
CA ASP A 96 -17.23 -4.59 2.94
C ASP A 96 -17.87 -3.74 1.83
N TRP A 97 -17.95 -2.43 2.05
CA TRP A 97 -18.61 -1.50 1.14
C TRP A 97 -17.70 -0.98 0.02
N THR A 98 -16.39 -1.25 0.07
CA THR A 98 -15.38 -0.49 -0.68
C THR A 98 -15.22 -0.90 -2.14
N LYS A 99 -15.64 -2.11 -2.52
CA LYS A 99 -15.44 -2.62 -3.89
C LYS A 99 -16.46 -2.11 -4.90
N TYR A 100 -17.73 -1.96 -4.50
CA TYR A 100 -18.83 -1.63 -5.42
C TYR A 100 -19.70 -0.45 -4.96
N CYS A 101 -19.86 -0.23 -3.66
CA CYS A 101 -20.77 0.78 -3.11
C CYS A 101 -20.05 2.11 -2.84
N HIS A 102 -19.47 2.70 -3.89
CA HIS A 102 -18.60 3.88 -3.82
C HIS A 102 -19.06 5.02 -4.74
N ALA A 103 -20.36 5.14 -5.01
CA ALA A 103 -20.89 6.19 -5.87
C ALA A 103 -20.96 7.57 -5.19
N LEU A 104 -20.67 8.62 -5.97
CA LEU A 104 -21.10 10.00 -5.71
C LEU A 104 -22.49 10.15 -6.34
N VAL A 105 -23.53 10.07 -5.53
CA VAL A 105 -24.93 9.94 -5.97
C VAL A 105 -25.47 11.26 -6.52
N SER A 106 -25.16 12.38 -5.87
CA SER A 106 -25.57 13.71 -6.32
C SER A 106 -24.64 14.79 -5.77
N VAL A 107 -24.51 15.90 -6.49
CA VAL A 107 -23.81 17.12 -6.05
C VAL A 107 -24.70 18.33 -6.29
N ASP A 108 -24.82 19.20 -5.29
CA ASP A 108 -25.46 20.52 -5.39
C ASP A 108 -24.40 21.58 -5.05
N PRO A 109 -23.73 22.16 -6.06
CA PRO A 109 -22.67 23.14 -5.84
C PRO A 109 -23.16 24.46 -5.23
N GLU A 110 -24.42 24.84 -5.47
CA GLU A 110 -25.01 26.07 -4.91
C GLU A 110 -25.23 25.92 -3.41
N LYS A 111 -25.80 24.79 -2.98
CA LYS A 111 -25.96 24.47 -1.56
C LYS A 111 -24.70 23.95 -0.91
N ARG A 112 -23.66 23.65 -1.71
CA ARG A 112 -22.41 22.99 -1.29
C ARG A 112 -22.68 21.69 -0.54
N THR A 113 -23.47 20.81 -1.15
CA THR A 113 -23.79 19.50 -0.57
C THR A 113 -23.59 18.38 -1.57
N CYS A 114 -23.35 17.16 -1.08
CA CYS A 114 -23.38 15.97 -1.91
C CYS A 114 -24.01 14.78 -1.17
N VAL A 115 -24.43 13.77 -1.92
CA VAL A 115 -24.86 12.47 -1.38
C VAL A 115 -23.89 11.40 -1.86
N VAL A 116 -23.40 10.57 -0.94
CA VAL A 116 -22.42 9.51 -1.23
C VAL A 116 -22.84 8.17 -0.65
N GLU A 117 -22.34 7.11 -1.28
CA GLU A 117 -22.35 5.75 -0.74
C GLU A 117 -21.16 5.52 0.22
N PRO A 118 -21.28 4.62 1.21
CA PRO A 118 -20.30 4.48 2.30
C PRO A 118 -18.91 4.02 1.86
N GLY A 119 -18.78 3.37 0.71
CA GLY A 119 -17.52 2.83 0.22
C GLY A 119 -16.63 3.82 -0.52
N ILE A 120 -17.09 5.05 -0.81
CA ILE A 120 -16.26 6.02 -1.55
C ILE A 120 -15.05 6.44 -0.72
N VAL A 121 -13.87 6.40 -1.34
CA VAL A 121 -12.60 6.85 -0.75
C VAL A 121 -12.55 8.37 -0.77
N LEU A 122 -12.00 8.99 0.29
CA LEU A 122 -11.99 10.45 0.44
C LEU A 122 -11.33 11.17 -0.75
N ASP A 123 -10.15 10.74 -1.17
CA ASP A 123 -9.47 11.37 -2.32
C ASP A 123 -10.25 11.19 -3.62
N VAL A 124 -10.91 10.05 -3.81
CA VAL A 124 -11.77 9.82 -4.98
C VAL A 124 -12.99 10.75 -4.96
N LEU A 125 -13.57 11.00 -3.78
CA LEU A 125 -14.64 11.97 -3.62
C LEU A 125 -14.14 13.38 -3.97
N ASN A 126 -13.04 13.83 -3.36
CA ASN A 126 -12.51 15.18 -3.57
C ASN A 126 -12.04 15.40 -5.02
N GLN A 127 -11.44 14.39 -5.66
CA GLN A 127 -11.11 14.44 -7.09
C GLN A 127 -12.35 14.62 -7.97
N ARG A 128 -13.49 13.98 -7.62
CA ARG A 128 -14.74 14.16 -8.38
C ARG A 128 -15.44 15.49 -8.11
N LEU A 129 -15.08 16.19 -7.04
CA LEU A 129 -15.62 17.50 -6.69
C LEU A 129 -14.75 18.66 -7.21
N SER A 130 -13.56 18.37 -7.77
CA SER A 130 -12.58 19.39 -8.18
C SER A 130 -13.13 20.39 -9.19
N ASP A 131 -13.98 19.95 -10.12
CA ASP A 131 -14.60 20.80 -11.15
C ASP A 131 -15.49 21.90 -10.54
N HIS A 132 -15.95 21.71 -9.31
CA HIS A 132 -16.76 22.69 -8.58
C HIS A 132 -15.93 23.55 -7.61
N ARG A 133 -14.61 23.31 -7.49
CA ARG A 133 -13.73 23.91 -6.47
C ARG A 133 -14.24 23.68 -5.04
N LEU A 134 -14.86 22.51 -4.83
CA LEU A 134 -15.37 22.07 -3.53
C LEU A 134 -14.65 20.79 -3.10
N GLN A 135 -14.64 20.54 -1.79
CA GLN A 135 -14.10 19.33 -1.18
C GLN A 135 -14.87 18.97 0.11
N PHE A 136 -14.74 17.73 0.54
CA PHE A 136 -15.05 17.33 1.91
C PHE A 136 -13.86 17.67 2.81
N GLY A 137 -14.12 18.41 3.90
CA GLY A 137 -13.09 19.10 4.67
C GLY A 137 -12.12 18.21 5.47
N PRO A 138 -12.60 17.34 6.38
CA PRO A 138 -11.74 16.52 7.22
C PRO A 138 -10.83 15.60 6.39
N LYS A 139 -9.51 15.70 6.58
CA LYS A 139 -8.48 14.96 5.82
C LYS A 139 -7.57 14.15 6.76
N PRO A 140 -7.94 12.90 7.11
CA PRO A 140 -7.12 11.98 7.89
C PRO A 140 -5.83 11.58 7.15
N SER A 141 -4.82 11.09 7.85
CA SER A 141 -3.57 10.57 7.25
C SER A 141 -3.77 9.42 6.26
N THR A 142 -4.90 8.72 6.34
CA THR A 142 -5.27 7.63 5.43
C THR A 142 -6.21 8.07 4.30
N HIS A 143 -6.33 9.37 4.02
CA HIS A 143 -7.27 9.96 3.04
C HIS A 143 -7.28 9.28 1.65
N SER A 144 -6.13 8.77 1.21
CA SER A 144 -5.98 8.06 -0.07
C SER A 144 -6.61 6.67 -0.13
N HIS A 145 -7.05 6.13 1.01
CA HIS A 145 -7.58 4.76 1.12
C HIS A 145 -8.59 4.53 2.26
N CYS A 146 -8.93 5.54 3.07
CA CYS A 146 -10.06 5.49 4.00
C CYS A 146 -11.38 5.78 3.27
N ALA A 147 -12.43 5.02 3.59
CA ALA A 147 -13.75 5.20 3.01
C ALA A 147 -14.64 6.08 3.91
N LEU A 148 -15.54 6.85 3.30
CA LEU A 148 -16.41 7.81 3.99
C LEU A 148 -17.29 7.16 5.06
N GLY A 149 -17.81 5.96 4.83
CA GLY A 149 -18.57 5.21 5.85
C GLY A 149 -17.72 4.87 7.08
N GLY A 150 -16.42 4.60 6.88
CA GLY A 150 -15.46 4.44 7.97
C GLY A 150 -15.21 5.74 8.71
N MET A 151 -15.03 6.85 8.00
CA MET A 151 -14.87 8.19 8.61
C MET A 151 -16.07 8.57 9.48
N ILE A 152 -17.29 8.30 8.99
CA ILE A 152 -18.54 8.51 9.74
C ILE A 152 -18.59 7.59 10.96
N GLY A 153 -18.27 6.31 10.79
CA GLY A 153 -18.21 5.36 11.91
C GLY A 153 -17.22 5.77 12.99
N ASN A 154 -16.11 6.41 12.62
CA ASN A 154 -15.02 6.78 13.50
C ASN A 154 -15.08 8.21 14.03
N ASN A 155 -15.97 9.06 13.47
CA ASN A 155 -15.91 10.51 13.61
C ASN A 155 -14.52 11.10 13.29
N SER A 156 -13.91 10.65 12.19
CA SER A 156 -12.53 10.99 11.83
C SER A 156 -12.30 12.51 11.70
N CYS A 157 -11.04 12.92 11.95
CA CYS A 157 -10.59 14.30 11.89
C CYS A 157 -9.49 14.48 10.83
N GLY A 158 -8.21 14.41 11.24
CA GLY A 158 -7.05 14.71 10.39
C GLY A 158 -6.59 16.17 10.45
N ALA A 159 -5.58 16.52 9.65
CA ALA A 159 -4.86 17.79 9.80
C ALA A 159 -5.72 19.03 9.51
N SER A 160 -6.66 18.93 8.56
CA SER A 160 -7.55 20.02 8.18
C SER A 160 -8.74 20.24 9.13
N ALA A 161 -8.89 19.43 10.19
CA ALA A 161 -10.00 19.56 11.12
C ALA A 161 -9.95 20.87 11.94
N GLN A 162 -8.81 21.56 11.96
CA GLN A 162 -8.71 22.90 12.52
C GLN A 162 -9.48 23.94 11.69
N ALA A 163 -9.47 23.82 10.36
CA ALA A 163 -10.23 24.69 9.46
C ALA A 163 -11.70 24.26 9.32
N TYR A 164 -11.95 22.95 9.23
CA TYR A 164 -13.23 22.42 8.75
C TYR A 164 -13.98 21.56 9.78
N GLY A 165 -13.47 21.42 10.99
CA GLY A 165 -14.05 20.56 12.01
C GLY A 165 -13.88 19.07 11.72
N LYS A 166 -14.60 18.25 12.49
CA LYS A 166 -14.54 16.78 12.42
C LYS A 166 -15.57 16.25 11.42
N THR A 167 -15.58 14.95 11.19
CA THR A 167 -16.61 14.33 10.34
C THR A 167 -18.03 14.67 10.80
N VAL A 168 -18.30 14.64 12.11
CA VAL A 168 -19.63 15.00 12.67
C VAL A 168 -20.08 16.41 12.29
N ASP A 169 -19.15 17.35 12.14
CA ASP A 169 -19.46 18.74 11.83
C ASP A 169 -19.85 18.95 10.35
N ASN A 170 -19.49 17.99 9.49
CA ASN A 170 -19.71 18.02 8.04
C ASN A 170 -20.77 17.01 7.56
N VAL A 171 -21.41 16.27 8.48
CA VAL A 171 -22.53 15.37 8.17
C VAL A 171 -23.84 16.12 8.34
N ARG A 172 -24.65 16.13 7.28
CA ARG A 172 -25.96 16.78 7.25
C ARG A 172 -27.10 15.83 7.56
N ARG A 173 -27.16 14.70 6.86
CA ARG A 173 -28.14 13.63 7.08
C ARG A 173 -27.53 12.27 6.78
N LEU A 174 -28.03 11.23 7.43
CA LEU A 174 -27.63 9.84 7.20
C LEU A 174 -28.84 9.00 6.82
N GLU A 175 -28.71 8.16 5.80
CA GLU A 175 -29.60 7.03 5.58
C GLU A 175 -29.07 5.85 6.39
N VAL A 176 -29.84 5.39 7.36
CA VAL A 176 -29.40 4.36 8.30
C VAL A 176 -30.32 3.14 8.26
N LEU A 177 -29.76 1.99 8.62
CA LEU A 177 -30.45 0.72 8.81
C LEU A 177 -30.11 0.16 10.18
N THR A 178 -31.12 -0.14 10.99
CA THR A 178 -30.98 -0.87 12.26
C THR A 178 -30.96 -2.38 12.00
N TYR A 179 -30.50 -3.16 12.99
CA TYR A 179 -30.42 -4.62 12.87
C TYR A 179 -31.78 -5.29 12.64
N ASP A 180 -32.83 -4.74 13.24
CA ASP A 180 -34.22 -5.21 13.09
C ASP A 180 -34.87 -4.82 11.74
N GLY A 181 -34.15 -4.10 10.88
CA GLY A 181 -34.57 -3.78 9.52
C GLY A 181 -35.20 -2.40 9.34
N SER A 182 -35.23 -1.55 10.36
CA SER A 182 -35.76 -0.18 10.24
C SER A 182 -34.81 0.72 9.44
N ARG A 183 -35.29 1.18 8.29
CA ARG A 183 -34.55 2.08 7.37
C ARG A 183 -35.15 3.48 7.41
N MET A 184 -34.30 4.50 7.58
CA MET A 184 -34.75 5.89 7.63
C MET A 184 -33.63 6.88 7.34
N TRP A 185 -34.00 8.06 6.85
CA TRP A 185 -33.13 9.23 6.86
C TRP A 185 -33.25 9.96 8.20
N VAL A 186 -32.11 10.28 8.81
CA VAL A 186 -32.00 11.01 10.08
C VAL A 186 -31.13 12.25 9.93
N GLY A 187 -31.33 13.23 10.81
CA GLY A 187 -30.64 14.52 10.84
C GLY A 187 -31.22 15.43 11.93
N PRO A 188 -31.04 16.76 11.81
CA PRO A 188 -31.68 17.73 12.68
C PRO A 188 -33.20 17.51 12.74
N THR A 189 -33.74 17.25 13.93
CA THR A 189 -35.16 16.91 14.10
C THR A 189 -35.85 17.84 15.11
N PRO A 190 -36.40 18.98 14.66
CA PRO A 190 -37.12 19.90 15.53
C PRO A 190 -38.32 19.24 16.23
N ARG A 191 -38.74 19.81 17.36
CA ARG A 191 -39.85 19.27 18.17
C ARG A 191 -41.13 18.99 17.37
N ALA A 192 -41.49 19.87 16.42
CA ALA A 192 -42.68 19.68 15.59
C ALA A 192 -42.59 18.47 14.64
N GLU A 193 -41.38 18.11 14.20
CA GLU A 193 -41.14 16.87 13.45
C GLU A 193 -41.20 15.66 14.39
N ARG A 194 -40.61 15.74 15.59
CA ARG A 194 -40.68 14.66 16.58
C ARG A 194 -42.11 14.30 16.97
N VAL A 195 -42.97 15.29 17.21
CA VAL A 195 -44.41 15.06 17.48
C VAL A 195 -45.10 14.35 16.30
N ARG A 196 -44.75 14.70 15.06
CA ARG A 196 -45.28 14.02 13.87
C ARG A 196 -44.79 12.57 13.77
N ILE A 197 -43.50 12.33 14.04
CA ILE A 197 -42.91 10.98 14.08
C ILE A 197 -43.61 10.13 15.15
N ALA A 198 -43.76 10.65 16.37
CA ALA A 198 -44.44 9.96 17.47
C ALA A 198 -45.90 9.59 17.10
N ALA A 199 -46.64 10.52 16.48
CA ALA A 199 -48.02 10.28 16.05
C ALA A 199 -48.17 9.22 14.94
N GLN A 200 -47.13 8.99 14.13
CA GLN A 200 -47.13 7.95 13.10
C GLN A 200 -46.95 6.53 13.68
N GLY A 201 -46.37 6.42 14.88
CA GLY A 201 -46.10 5.14 15.54
C GLY A 201 -45.03 4.28 14.85
N GLY A 202 -44.88 3.04 15.33
CA GLY A 202 -43.91 2.07 14.81
C GLY A 202 -42.48 2.32 15.28
N ARG A 203 -41.54 1.56 14.71
CA ARG A 203 -40.16 1.48 15.22
C ARG A 203 -39.41 2.81 15.19
N ARG A 204 -39.67 3.66 14.19
CA ARG A 204 -39.11 5.01 14.13
C ARG A 204 -39.61 5.87 15.30
N ALA A 205 -40.90 5.83 15.62
CA ALA A 205 -41.44 6.54 16.77
C ALA A 205 -40.80 6.09 18.08
N GLU A 206 -40.68 4.78 18.30
CA GLU A 206 -40.03 4.20 19.49
C GLU A 206 -38.59 4.70 19.67
N ILE A 207 -37.82 4.76 18.58
CA ILE A 207 -36.44 5.28 18.61
C ILE A 207 -36.45 6.76 19.00
N TYR A 208 -37.28 7.59 18.38
CA TYR A 208 -37.31 9.02 18.70
C TYR A 208 -37.80 9.30 20.14
N ASP A 209 -38.84 8.60 20.60
CA ASP A 209 -39.34 8.71 21.97
C ASP A 209 -38.29 8.22 22.99
N GLY A 210 -37.58 7.14 22.66
CA GLY A 210 -36.48 6.62 23.47
C GLY A 210 -35.29 7.58 23.55
N LEU A 211 -34.92 8.24 22.44
CA LEU A 211 -33.90 9.28 22.42
C LEU A 211 -34.30 10.47 23.30
N ASP A 212 -35.56 10.92 23.21
CA ASP A 212 -36.09 11.99 24.04
C ASP A 212 -36.04 11.64 25.54
N ARG A 213 -36.41 10.40 25.88
CA ARG A 213 -36.31 9.89 27.25
C ARG A 213 -34.86 9.92 27.74
N ILE A 214 -33.92 9.36 26.97
CA ILE A 214 -32.48 9.36 27.35
C ILE A 214 -31.98 10.79 27.56
N VAL A 215 -32.25 11.71 26.64
CA VAL A 215 -31.82 13.11 26.80
C VAL A 215 -32.43 13.76 28.03
N THR A 216 -33.70 13.47 28.33
CA THR A 216 -34.40 14.03 29.50
C THR A 216 -33.83 13.48 30.81
N ASP A 217 -33.67 12.16 30.89
CA ASP A 217 -33.22 11.46 32.10
C ASP A 217 -31.76 11.79 32.45
N TYR A 218 -30.92 12.04 31.42
CA TYR A 218 -29.49 12.31 31.56
C TYR A 218 -29.10 13.77 31.25
N LEU A 219 -30.05 14.70 31.20
CA LEU A 219 -29.82 16.07 30.71
C LEU A 219 -28.65 16.79 31.41
N THR A 220 -28.59 16.67 32.74
CA THR A 220 -27.54 17.31 33.55
C THR A 220 -26.19 16.62 33.33
N ASP A 221 -26.19 15.30 33.20
CA ASP A 221 -24.99 14.50 32.97
C ASP A 221 -24.40 14.86 31.59
N ILE A 222 -25.22 14.92 30.54
CA ILE A 222 -24.77 15.26 29.18
C ILE A 222 -24.17 16.67 29.13
N ARG A 223 -24.83 17.66 29.73
CA ARG A 223 -24.33 19.06 29.71
C ARG A 223 -23.04 19.28 30.49
N ARG A 224 -22.70 18.42 31.44
CA ARG A 224 -21.55 18.59 32.35
C ARG A 224 -20.42 17.61 32.13
N GLY A 225 -20.73 16.38 31.71
CA GLY A 225 -19.79 15.27 31.69
C GLY A 225 -18.98 15.11 30.40
N TYR A 226 -19.30 15.85 29.34
CA TYR A 226 -18.52 15.83 28.09
C TYR A 226 -17.31 16.78 28.17
N PRO A 227 -16.10 16.33 27.78
CA PRO A 227 -14.94 17.20 27.65
C PRO A 227 -15.18 18.36 26.69
N LYS A 228 -14.81 19.57 27.12
CA LYS A 228 -14.92 20.79 26.32
C LYS A 228 -13.64 21.05 25.54
N ILE A 229 -13.36 20.18 24.58
CA ILE A 229 -12.19 20.27 23.71
C ILE A 229 -12.62 20.28 22.24
N PRO A 230 -11.87 20.94 21.34
CA PRO A 230 -12.24 21.01 19.93
C PRO A 230 -12.28 19.61 19.29
N ARG A 231 -11.37 18.74 19.69
CA ARG A 231 -11.18 17.41 19.11
C ARG A 231 -11.45 16.30 20.14
N ARG A 232 -12.75 15.99 20.32
CA ARG A 232 -13.25 14.81 21.06
C ARG A 232 -13.98 13.87 20.13
N VAL A 233 -13.58 12.60 20.14
CA VAL A 233 -14.24 11.51 19.40
C VAL A 233 -14.78 10.41 20.33
N SER A 234 -14.18 10.18 21.50
CA SER A 234 -14.63 9.14 22.43
C SER A 234 -16.10 9.26 22.85
N GLY A 235 -16.75 8.12 23.01
CA GLY A 235 -18.15 7.93 23.41
C GLY A 235 -19.17 8.26 22.32
N TYR A 236 -20.44 7.91 22.57
CA TYR A 236 -21.52 8.35 21.69
C TYR A 236 -21.79 9.86 21.85
N ASN A 237 -22.21 10.53 20.78
CA ASN A 237 -22.45 11.97 20.75
C ASN A 237 -23.86 12.34 21.29
N LEU A 238 -24.20 11.97 22.53
CA LEU A 238 -25.49 12.32 23.14
C LEU A 238 -25.69 13.84 23.28
N ASP A 239 -24.60 14.59 23.36
CA ASP A 239 -24.58 16.06 23.33
C ASP A 239 -25.21 16.63 22.06
N SER A 240 -25.12 15.93 20.92
CA SER A 240 -25.78 16.34 19.67
C SER A 240 -27.30 16.31 19.74
N LEU A 241 -27.88 15.57 20.70
CA LEU A 241 -29.32 15.48 20.90
C LEU A 241 -29.87 16.57 21.83
N LEU A 242 -29.01 17.41 22.41
CA LEU A 242 -29.48 18.53 23.22
C LEU A 242 -30.34 19.51 22.39
N PRO A 243 -31.39 20.11 22.97
CA PRO A 243 -32.24 21.06 22.25
C PRO A 243 -31.49 22.23 21.61
N GLU A 244 -30.48 22.76 22.31
CA GLU A 244 -29.58 23.81 21.81
C GLU A 244 -28.76 23.40 20.58
N ASN A 245 -28.59 22.10 20.35
CA ASN A 245 -27.89 21.52 19.22
C ASN A 245 -28.85 21.00 18.12
N GLY A 246 -30.14 21.34 18.22
CA GLY A 246 -31.15 21.03 17.20
C GLY A 246 -31.70 19.61 17.22
N PHE A 247 -31.39 18.81 18.26
CA PHE A 247 -31.73 17.38 18.34
C PHE A 247 -31.29 16.64 17.06
N ASP A 248 -29.99 16.64 16.80
CA ASP A 248 -29.43 16.10 15.57
C ASP A 248 -29.09 14.61 15.72
N VAL A 249 -29.97 13.77 15.19
CA VAL A 249 -29.85 12.32 15.25
C VAL A 249 -28.75 11.81 14.31
N ALA A 250 -28.47 12.49 13.20
CA ALA A 250 -27.35 12.08 12.33
C ALA A 250 -26.03 12.25 13.08
N ARG A 251 -25.81 13.43 13.69
CA ARG A 251 -24.60 13.72 14.45
C ARG A 251 -24.43 12.83 15.68
N ALA A 252 -25.54 12.47 16.34
CA ALA A 252 -25.54 11.52 17.45
C ALA A 252 -25.04 10.11 17.06
N LEU A 253 -25.22 9.71 15.79
CA LEU A 253 -24.81 8.40 15.26
C LEU A 253 -23.40 8.40 14.63
N VAL A 254 -22.84 9.57 14.31
CA VAL A 254 -21.42 9.68 13.90
C VAL A 254 -20.53 9.27 15.08
N GLY A 255 -19.48 8.48 14.82
CA GLY A 255 -18.63 7.93 15.89
C GLY A 255 -19.22 6.69 16.58
N SER A 256 -20.35 6.14 16.09
CA SER A 256 -20.94 4.93 16.67
C SER A 256 -20.22 3.64 16.29
N GLU A 257 -19.21 3.69 15.43
CA GLU A 257 -18.37 2.55 15.06
C GLU A 257 -19.14 1.33 14.54
N GLY A 258 -20.28 1.56 13.88
CA GLY A 258 -21.15 0.49 13.40
C GLY A 258 -21.82 -0.32 14.51
N THR A 259 -21.82 0.18 15.75
CA THR A 259 -22.44 -0.47 16.90
C THR A 259 -23.94 -0.16 17.03
N LEU A 260 -24.45 0.89 16.38
CA LEU A 260 -25.86 1.29 16.48
C LEU A 260 -26.63 1.04 15.18
N VAL A 261 -26.00 1.35 14.05
CA VAL A 261 -26.62 1.30 12.73
C VAL A 261 -25.60 0.94 11.65
N THR A 262 -26.11 0.44 10.52
CA THR A 262 -25.41 0.44 9.24
C THR A 262 -25.76 1.73 8.49
N VAL A 263 -24.74 2.52 8.12
CA VAL A 263 -24.93 3.69 7.24
C VAL A 263 -25.00 3.23 5.78
N LEU A 264 -26.09 3.57 5.10
CA LEU A 264 -26.36 3.19 3.71
C LEU A 264 -25.98 4.30 2.72
N ARG A 265 -26.23 5.56 3.09
CA ARG A 265 -25.86 6.77 2.34
C ARG A 265 -25.64 7.93 3.31
N ALA A 266 -24.84 8.91 2.91
CA ALA A 266 -24.61 10.12 3.69
C ALA A 266 -24.80 11.34 2.81
N GLU A 267 -25.54 12.33 3.30
CA GLU A 267 -25.54 13.69 2.76
C GLU A 267 -24.53 14.52 3.55
N LEU A 268 -23.58 15.11 2.84
CA LEU A 268 -22.42 15.79 3.39
C LEU A 268 -22.45 17.28 3.00
N ASP A 269 -22.00 18.14 3.91
CA ASP A 269 -21.70 19.53 3.61
C ASP A 269 -20.27 19.62 3.01
N LEU A 270 -20.07 20.53 2.06
CA LEU A 270 -18.83 20.73 1.32
C LEU A 270 -18.23 22.11 1.61
N VAL A 271 -16.91 22.18 1.59
CA VAL A 271 -16.14 23.42 1.78
C VAL A 271 -15.41 23.81 0.49
N PRO A 272 -15.14 25.11 0.25
CA PRO A 272 -14.29 25.54 -0.84
C PRO A 272 -12.86 25.01 -0.69
N VAL A 273 -12.20 24.74 -1.82
CA VAL A 273 -10.76 24.51 -1.85
C VAL A 273 -10.06 25.88 -1.76
N PRO A 274 -9.16 26.12 -0.78
CA PRO A 274 -8.40 27.37 -0.70
C PRO A 274 -7.60 27.62 -1.98
N ALA A 275 -7.60 28.86 -2.47
CA ALA A 275 -6.90 29.22 -3.71
C ALA A 275 -5.39 29.37 -3.50
N TYR A 276 -5.00 29.90 -2.34
CA TYR A 276 -3.60 30.13 -1.96
C TYR A 276 -3.34 29.61 -0.56
N LYS A 277 -2.09 29.23 -0.31
CA LYS A 277 -1.59 28.73 0.97
C LYS A 277 -0.18 29.28 1.20
N SER A 278 0.19 29.34 2.48
CA SER A 278 1.55 29.63 2.93
C SER A 278 1.81 28.79 4.17
N LEU A 279 3.03 28.28 4.31
CA LEU A 279 3.48 27.48 5.44
C LEU A 279 4.55 28.22 6.24
N LEU A 280 4.33 28.28 7.56
CA LEU A 280 5.30 28.78 8.52
C LEU A 280 5.73 27.63 9.44
N VAL A 281 7.03 27.35 9.52
CA VAL A 281 7.61 26.36 10.42
C VAL A 281 8.42 27.07 11.50
N LEU A 282 8.14 26.74 12.76
CA LEU A 282 8.80 27.31 13.94
C LEU A 282 9.54 26.21 14.70
N GLY A 283 10.84 26.41 14.93
CA GLY A 283 11.70 25.52 15.69
C GLY A 283 11.68 25.79 17.21
N TYR A 284 11.72 24.71 17.98
CA TYR A 284 11.71 24.68 19.46
C TYR A 284 12.77 23.71 19.99
N GLY A 285 13.20 23.90 21.24
CA GLY A 285 14.18 23.02 21.90
C GLY A 285 13.61 21.66 22.33
N ASP A 286 12.29 21.54 22.48
CA ASP A 286 11.62 20.26 22.72
C ASP A 286 10.12 20.36 22.41
N ILE A 287 9.46 19.21 22.31
CA ILE A 287 8.03 19.09 21.94
C ILE A 287 7.08 19.67 23.01
N CYS A 288 7.47 19.69 24.29
CA CYS A 288 6.65 20.28 25.35
C CYS A 288 6.72 21.81 25.28
N ALA A 289 7.89 22.38 24.97
CA ALA A 289 8.05 23.81 24.72
C ALA A 289 7.26 24.27 23.48
N ALA A 290 7.24 23.45 22.42
CA ALA A 290 6.37 23.67 21.27
C ALA A 290 4.88 23.69 21.68
N ALA A 291 4.44 22.72 22.49
CA ALA A 291 3.07 22.67 23.01
C ALA A 291 2.69 23.85 23.92
N ASP A 292 3.62 24.37 24.74
CA ASP A 292 3.37 25.53 25.60
C ASP A 292 3.11 26.82 24.81
N ASP A 293 3.67 26.95 23.59
CA ASP A 293 3.52 28.15 22.75
C ASP A 293 2.21 28.16 21.94
N VAL A 294 1.55 27.00 21.80
CA VAL A 294 0.31 26.83 21.01
C VAL A 294 -0.79 27.82 21.41
N PRO A 295 -1.15 28.01 22.70
CA PRO A 295 -2.20 28.95 23.08
C PRO A 295 -1.87 30.37 22.64
N ARG A 296 -0.60 30.78 22.81
CA ARG A 296 -0.11 32.09 22.39
C ARG A 296 -0.17 32.27 20.87
N LEU A 297 0.14 31.24 20.09
CA LEU A 297 -0.04 31.28 18.63
C LEU A 297 -1.50 31.50 18.25
N LEU A 298 -2.42 30.73 18.86
CA LEU A 298 -3.85 30.78 18.55
C LEU A 298 -4.54 32.08 18.99
N GLU A 299 -3.96 32.84 19.92
CA GLU A 299 -4.42 34.21 20.26
C GLU A 299 -4.20 35.21 19.10
N HIS A 300 -3.27 34.91 18.19
CA HIS A 300 -2.83 35.83 17.14
C HIS A 300 -3.14 35.34 15.73
N CYS A 301 -3.59 34.10 15.56
CA CYS A 301 -3.88 33.54 14.25
C CYS A 301 -5.01 32.50 14.27
N SER A 302 -5.53 32.17 13.09
CA SER A 302 -6.53 31.11 12.90
C SER A 302 -6.09 30.24 11.72
N PRO A 303 -5.06 29.38 11.92
CA PRO A 303 -4.45 28.67 10.82
C PRO A 303 -5.35 27.53 10.35
N SER A 304 -5.17 27.14 9.09
CA SER A 304 -5.85 25.98 8.52
C SER A 304 -5.37 24.67 9.14
N GLN A 305 -4.09 24.63 9.54
CA GLN A 305 -3.44 23.50 10.21
C GLN A 305 -2.39 24.03 11.20
N LEU A 306 -2.26 23.36 12.36
CA LEU A 306 -1.19 23.58 13.33
C LEU A 306 -0.69 22.23 13.85
N GLU A 307 0.31 21.69 13.15
CA GLU A 307 0.89 20.37 13.38
C GLU A 307 2.19 20.46 14.16
N ALA A 308 2.51 19.42 14.94
CA ALA A 308 3.78 19.31 15.64
C ALA A 308 4.55 18.04 15.25
N LEU A 309 5.87 18.18 15.24
CA LEU A 309 6.84 17.12 14.97
C LEU A 309 7.94 17.17 16.04
N ASP A 310 8.38 16.03 16.56
CA ASP A 310 9.51 15.97 17.50
C ASP A 310 10.84 15.55 16.84
N GLY A 311 11.93 15.84 17.54
CA GLY A 311 13.28 15.54 17.10
C GLY A 311 13.57 14.03 17.03
N ARG A 312 12.83 13.21 17.80
CA ARG A 312 12.95 11.75 17.72
C ARG A 312 12.45 11.23 16.37
N MET A 313 11.33 11.73 15.85
CA MET A 313 10.86 11.38 14.52
C MET A 313 11.86 11.81 13.43
N ALA A 314 12.40 13.02 13.54
CA ALA A 314 13.45 13.49 12.63
C ALA A 314 14.73 12.64 12.71
N GLN A 315 15.11 12.17 13.90
CA GLN A 315 16.22 11.23 14.07
C GLN A 315 15.95 9.91 13.34
N LEU A 316 14.77 9.30 13.55
CA LEU A 316 14.39 8.03 12.92
C LEU A 316 14.40 8.12 11.39
N MET A 317 13.87 9.22 10.83
CA MET A 317 13.94 9.51 9.39
C MET A 317 15.38 9.54 8.85
N ARG A 318 16.32 10.16 9.59
CA ARG A 318 17.74 10.18 9.22
C ARG A 318 18.37 8.80 9.26
N GLU A 319 18.06 8.01 10.28
CA GLU A 319 18.56 6.64 10.45
C GLU A 319 18.02 5.71 9.35
N GLU A 320 16.77 5.90 8.93
CA GLU A 320 16.14 5.15 7.82
C GLU A 320 16.54 5.65 6.43
N GLY A 321 17.17 6.82 6.33
CA GLY A 321 17.46 7.47 5.05
C GLY A 321 16.20 7.87 4.27
N ALA A 322 15.11 8.14 4.98
CA ALA A 322 13.79 8.46 4.42
C ALA A 322 13.45 9.94 4.66
N TYR A 323 12.84 10.59 3.66
CA TYR A 323 12.37 12.00 3.75
C TYR A 323 13.49 12.99 4.14
N LEU A 324 14.73 12.72 3.72
CA LEU A 324 15.89 13.58 4.04
C LEU A 324 15.73 14.99 3.48
N ASP A 325 15.22 15.11 2.25
CA ASP A 325 14.99 16.41 1.62
C ASP A 325 13.99 17.26 2.43
N SER A 326 12.89 16.64 2.90
CA SER A 326 11.94 17.26 3.83
C SER A 326 12.57 17.71 5.15
N LEU A 327 13.56 16.99 5.68
CA LEU A 327 14.26 17.40 6.89
C LEU A 327 15.26 18.55 6.67
N HIS A 328 15.87 18.62 5.48
CA HIS A 328 16.85 19.66 5.14
C HIS A 328 16.23 21.05 5.02
N VAL A 329 14.92 21.13 4.77
CA VAL A 329 14.19 22.40 4.67
C VAL A 329 13.61 22.89 6.00
N LEU A 330 13.69 22.09 7.08
CA LEU A 330 13.24 22.50 8.41
C LEU A 330 14.26 23.46 9.07
N PRO A 331 13.79 24.45 9.86
CA PRO A 331 14.68 25.37 10.56
C PRO A 331 15.38 24.70 11.76
N GLU A 332 16.33 25.39 12.39
CA GLU A 332 17.01 24.90 13.60
C GLU A 332 16.00 24.60 14.73
N GLY A 333 16.10 23.42 15.33
CA GLY A 333 15.25 22.97 16.44
C GLY A 333 15.35 21.45 16.68
N ASP A 334 14.86 21.03 17.84
CA ASP A 334 14.64 19.62 18.22
C ASP A 334 13.14 19.28 18.26
N SER A 335 12.28 20.21 17.87
CA SER A 335 10.85 20.03 17.59
C SER A 335 10.37 21.20 16.73
N TRP A 336 9.31 20.98 15.95
CA TRP A 336 8.77 21.96 15.02
C TRP A 336 7.26 22.07 15.13
N LEU A 337 6.75 23.30 15.10
CA LEU A 337 5.35 23.58 14.78
C LEU A 337 5.23 24.00 13.32
N MET A 338 4.31 23.39 12.59
CA MET A 338 4.00 23.67 11.19
C MET A 338 2.63 24.33 11.12
N VAL A 339 2.61 25.61 10.74
CA VAL A 339 1.44 26.48 10.72
C VAL A 339 1.08 26.79 9.27
N GLN A 340 -0.01 26.21 8.76
CA GLN A 340 -0.48 26.48 7.40
C GLN A 340 -1.63 27.48 7.40
N PHE A 341 -1.54 28.50 6.55
CA PHE A 341 -2.60 29.46 6.29
C PHE A 341 -3.23 29.21 4.93
N GLY A 342 -4.45 29.72 4.72
CA GLY A 342 -5.16 29.61 3.46
C GLY A 342 -6.06 30.82 3.22
N GLY A 343 -6.26 31.19 1.96
CA GLY A 343 -7.02 32.39 1.59
C GLY A 343 -7.28 32.52 0.09
N ASP A 344 -7.83 33.67 -0.30
CA ASP A 344 -8.26 33.96 -1.67
C ASP A 344 -7.19 34.74 -2.48
N SER A 345 -6.11 35.20 -1.84
CA SER A 345 -4.95 35.82 -2.49
C SER A 345 -3.65 35.51 -1.75
N GLN A 346 -2.52 35.41 -2.47
CA GLN A 346 -1.21 35.12 -1.86
C GLN A 346 -0.79 36.17 -0.82
N ASP A 347 -0.91 37.46 -1.15
CA ASP A 347 -0.54 38.57 -0.26
C ASP A 347 -1.28 38.52 1.09
N GLU A 348 -2.56 38.12 1.09
CA GLU A 348 -3.35 37.97 2.30
C GLU A 348 -2.85 36.81 3.18
N VAL A 349 -2.48 35.69 2.57
CA VAL A 349 -2.01 34.50 3.28
C VAL A 349 -0.61 34.72 3.85
N ASP A 350 0.28 35.34 3.08
CA ASP A 350 1.62 35.70 3.54
C ASP A 350 1.59 36.70 4.69
N GLU A 351 0.69 37.69 4.63
CA GLU A 351 0.53 38.67 5.71
C GLU A 351 -0.02 38.03 6.99
N GLN A 352 -0.83 36.96 6.93
CA GLN A 352 -1.21 36.20 8.12
C GLN A 352 0.02 35.57 8.80
N ALA A 353 0.92 34.95 8.03
CA ALA A 353 2.15 34.37 8.55
C ALA A 353 3.08 35.46 9.14
N HIS A 354 3.27 36.57 8.43
CA HIS A 354 4.10 37.69 8.90
C HIS A 354 3.50 38.39 10.13
N SER A 355 2.17 38.52 10.21
CA SER A 355 1.48 39.06 11.39
C SER A 355 1.72 38.20 12.62
N LEU A 356 1.64 36.88 12.48
CA LEU A 356 1.96 35.95 13.56
C LEU A 356 3.42 36.12 14.03
N LEU A 357 4.38 36.18 13.10
CA LEU A 357 5.79 36.41 13.46
C LEU A 357 5.99 37.72 14.24
N ARG A 358 5.36 38.82 13.81
CA ARG A 358 5.42 40.11 14.52
C ARG A 358 4.82 40.02 15.91
N ALA A 359 3.69 39.33 16.09
CA ALA A 359 3.05 39.14 17.39
C ALA A 359 3.89 38.27 18.34
N LEU A 360 4.59 37.26 17.80
CA LEU A 360 5.51 36.41 18.57
C LEU A 360 6.84 37.11 18.89
N GLY A 361 7.16 38.22 18.21
CA GLY A 361 8.45 38.91 18.31
C GLY A 361 9.59 38.18 17.59
N ARG A 362 9.25 37.35 16.60
CA ARG A 362 10.19 36.60 15.76
C ARG A 362 10.35 37.29 14.39
N ARG A 363 11.42 36.96 13.67
CA ARG A 363 11.66 37.43 12.29
C ARG A 363 11.82 36.24 11.36
N GLU A 364 11.37 36.41 10.13
CA GLU A 364 11.51 35.41 9.06
C GLU A 364 12.95 34.91 8.87
N LYS A 365 13.94 35.81 9.06
CA LYS A 365 15.38 35.50 8.89
C LYS A 365 16.05 34.86 10.13
N GLU A 366 15.29 34.52 11.16
CA GLU A 366 15.83 33.81 12.33
C GLU A 366 16.07 32.33 11.99
N SER A 367 17.13 31.74 12.54
CA SER A 367 17.50 30.35 12.20
C SER A 367 16.46 29.32 12.63
N THR A 368 15.58 29.67 13.57
CA THR A 368 14.48 28.83 14.08
C THR A 368 13.16 29.07 13.33
N VAL A 369 13.17 29.80 12.22
CA VAL A 369 11.96 30.10 11.43
C VAL A 369 12.19 29.72 9.96
N ALA A 370 11.23 29.05 9.35
CA ALA A 370 11.17 28.85 7.91
C ALA A 370 9.79 29.23 7.38
N PHE A 371 9.75 30.09 6.36
CA PHE A 371 8.53 30.49 5.67
C PHE A 371 8.60 30.00 4.21
N SER A 372 7.46 29.56 3.68
CA SER A 372 7.29 29.16 2.29
C SER A 372 5.89 29.55 1.79
N ASP A 373 5.85 30.19 0.64
CA ASP A 373 4.69 30.47 -0.22
C ASP A 373 4.75 29.65 -1.54
N ASP A 374 5.79 28.82 -1.68
CA ASP A 374 5.99 27.90 -2.79
C ASP A 374 5.30 26.56 -2.50
N PRO A 375 4.23 26.19 -3.25
CA PRO A 375 3.48 24.96 -3.03
C PRO A 375 4.33 23.69 -3.04
N ASP A 376 5.37 23.61 -3.88
CA ASP A 376 6.22 22.41 -3.98
C ASP A 376 7.03 22.23 -2.69
N ARG A 377 7.58 23.33 -2.18
CA ARG A 377 8.33 23.35 -0.93
C ARG A 377 7.43 23.14 0.30
N GLU A 378 6.21 23.66 0.28
CA GLU A 378 5.22 23.37 1.33
C GLU A 378 4.87 21.88 1.41
N GLU A 379 4.62 21.26 0.26
CA GLU A 379 4.33 19.83 0.17
C GLU A 379 5.52 19.00 0.66
N GLU A 380 6.73 19.39 0.26
CA GLU A 380 7.97 18.76 0.74
C GLU A 380 8.12 18.81 2.26
N MET A 381 7.83 19.96 2.88
CA MET A 381 7.84 20.10 4.34
C MET A 381 6.78 19.21 5.00
N LEU A 382 5.54 19.18 4.47
CA LEU A 382 4.42 18.41 5.03
C LEU A 382 4.60 16.89 4.92
N LYS A 383 5.32 16.41 3.88
CA LYS A 383 5.62 14.97 3.72
C LYS A 383 6.33 14.36 4.93
N ALA A 384 7.20 15.10 5.60
CA ALA A 384 7.81 14.63 6.85
C ALA A 384 6.73 14.32 7.90
N ARG A 385 5.78 15.22 8.12
CA ARG A 385 4.69 15.03 9.10
C ARG A 385 3.77 13.85 8.74
N GLU A 386 3.47 13.65 7.47
CA GLU A 386 2.63 12.53 7.01
C GLU A 386 3.31 11.16 7.18
N ALA A 387 4.64 11.11 7.15
CA ALA A 387 5.42 9.88 7.28
C ALA A 387 5.46 9.30 8.72
N GLY A 388 5.01 10.06 9.73
CA GLY A 388 5.22 9.73 11.14
C GLY A 388 4.72 8.35 11.57
N LEU A 389 3.53 7.95 11.13
CA LEU A 389 2.98 6.63 11.44
C LEU A 389 3.87 5.48 10.93
N GLY A 390 4.50 5.72 9.79
CA GLY A 390 5.33 4.76 9.10
C GLY A 390 6.70 4.56 9.74
N VAL A 391 7.44 5.67 9.89
CA VAL A 391 8.81 5.73 10.43
C VAL A 391 8.84 5.32 11.90
N THR A 392 7.79 5.62 12.67
CA THR A 392 7.76 5.27 14.10
C THR A 392 7.36 3.82 14.36
N ALA A 393 6.82 3.09 13.38
CA ALA A 393 6.31 1.73 13.58
C ALA A 393 7.41 0.67 13.73
N ARG A 394 8.56 0.89 13.10
CA ARG A 394 9.67 -0.07 13.15
C ARG A 394 11.01 0.67 13.19
N PRO A 395 11.31 1.36 14.32
CA PRO A 395 12.55 2.09 14.45
C PRO A 395 13.78 1.19 14.19
N PRO A 396 14.88 1.73 13.64
CA PRO A 396 16.10 0.97 13.35
C PRO A 396 16.80 0.35 14.56
N ASP A 397 16.37 0.70 15.78
CA ASP A 397 16.90 0.17 17.05
C ASP A 397 16.29 -1.18 17.48
N ASP A 398 15.72 -1.93 16.53
CA ASP A 398 15.14 -3.27 16.67
C ASP A 398 13.89 -3.38 17.57
N ARG A 399 13.45 -2.29 18.23
CA ARG A 399 12.21 -2.27 19.01
C ARG A 399 10.99 -2.24 18.09
N GLU A 400 9.99 -3.04 18.42
CA GLU A 400 8.70 -3.03 17.73
C GLU A 400 7.74 -2.11 18.51
N THR A 401 7.23 -1.06 17.87
CA THR A 401 6.27 -0.15 18.51
C THR A 401 4.83 -0.48 18.07
N TRP A 402 3.90 -0.36 19.00
CA TRP A 402 2.52 -0.80 18.84
C TRP A 402 1.54 0.34 19.10
N GLU A 403 0.34 0.18 18.55
CA GLU A 403 -0.81 1.01 18.92
C GLU A 403 -1.29 0.63 20.33
N GLY A 404 -2.34 1.28 20.83
CA GLY A 404 -3.00 0.96 22.09
C GLY A 404 -3.16 2.17 23.00
N TRP A 405 -2.23 3.13 22.90
CA TRP A 405 -2.37 4.49 23.43
C TRP A 405 -1.76 5.50 22.46
N GLU A 406 -2.21 5.44 21.22
CA GLU A 406 -1.62 6.17 20.09
C GLU A 406 -2.26 7.52 19.79
N ASP A 407 -3.34 7.85 20.50
CA ASP A 407 -4.13 9.05 20.31
C ASP A 407 -4.77 9.42 21.64
N SER A 408 -4.62 10.69 22.02
CA SER A 408 -5.23 11.31 23.19
C SER A 408 -5.31 12.83 22.96
N ALA A 409 -6.35 13.48 23.49
CA ALA A 409 -6.54 14.91 23.32
C ALA A 409 -6.89 15.62 24.63
N VAL A 410 -6.30 16.79 24.86
CA VAL A 410 -6.55 17.65 26.02
C VAL A 410 -6.85 19.08 25.55
N PRO A 411 -7.36 19.99 26.40
CA PRO A 411 -7.43 21.40 26.03
C PRO A 411 -6.04 21.92 25.58
N PRO A 412 -5.92 22.67 24.47
CA PRO A 412 -4.63 23.17 23.97
C PRO A 412 -3.82 23.92 25.04
N GLU A 413 -4.49 24.64 25.95
CA GLU A 413 -3.89 25.41 27.04
C GLU A 413 -3.21 24.54 28.11
N ARG A 414 -3.47 23.23 28.08
CA ARG A 414 -2.93 22.26 29.03
C ARG A 414 -2.03 21.22 28.36
N LEU A 415 -1.84 21.30 27.04
CA LEU A 415 -1.12 20.30 26.25
C LEU A 415 0.31 20.11 26.74
N GLY A 416 1.08 21.18 26.93
CA GLY A 416 2.49 21.06 27.34
C GLY A 416 2.68 20.37 28.70
N ASN A 417 1.82 20.65 29.68
CA ASN A 417 1.82 19.95 30.97
C ASN A 417 1.42 18.48 30.83
N TYR A 418 0.39 18.19 30.03
CA TYR A 418 0.00 16.81 29.74
C TYR A 418 1.13 16.00 29.09
N LEU A 419 1.86 16.58 28.11
CA LEU A 419 2.97 15.90 27.45
C LEU A 419 4.10 15.57 28.43
N ARG A 420 4.40 16.46 29.38
CA ARG A 420 5.41 16.19 30.44
C ARG A 420 5.01 15.01 31.31
N ASP A 421 3.76 14.98 31.77
CA ASP A 421 3.26 13.89 32.61
C ASP A 421 3.13 12.57 31.84
N LEU A 422 2.75 12.63 30.56
CA LEU A 422 2.71 11.46 29.69
C LEU A 422 4.11 10.86 29.48
N LYS A 423 5.12 11.71 29.24
CA LYS A 423 6.52 11.27 29.16
C LYS A 423 6.98 10.61 30.46
N ALA A 424 6.68 11.20 31.61
CA ALA A 424 7.00 10.62 32.91
C ALA A 424 6.33 9.26 33.12
N LEU A 425 5.07 9.10 32.68
CA LEU A 425 4.37 7.81 32.72
C LEU A 425 5.03 6.77 31.81
N ILE A 426 5.47 7.16 30.61
CA ILE A 426 6.17 6.27 29.69
C ILE A 426 7.51 5.81 30.27
N GLU A 427 8.26 6.73 30.89
CA GLU A 427 9.53 6.44 31.57
C GLU A 427 9.33 5.48 32.75
N GLU A 428 8.25 5.61 33.51
CA GLU A 428 7.95 4.71 34.65
C GLU A 428 7.77 3.24 34.25
N PHE A 429 7.32 2.99 33.01
CA PHE A 429 7.11 1.63 32.47
C PHE A 429 8.29 1.12 31.65
N ASP A 430 9.43 1.83 31.63
CA ASP A 430 10.61 1.48 30.84
C ASP A 430 10.30 1.31 29.33
N TYR A 431 9.31 2.03 28.82
CA TYR A 431 8.93 1.95 27.40
C TYR A 431 9.79 2.83 26.48
N ASP A 432 10.84 3.48 27.02
CA ASP A 432 11.78 4.36 26.31
C ASP A 432 11.12 5.52 25.52
N HIS A 433 11.82 6.63 25.29
CA HIS A 433 11.23 7.86 24.72
C HIS A 433 10.60 7.65 23.32
N PRO A 434 9.26 7.52 23.20
CA PRO A 434 8.62 7.33 21.93
C PRO A 434 8.49 8.68 21.24
N SER A 435 8.35 8.68 19.92
CA SER A 435 8.09 9.91 19.20
C SER A 435 6.70 10.46 19.55
N LEU A 436 6.63 11.77 19.74
CA LEU A 436 5.40 12.54 19.94
C LEU A 436 5.19 13.49 18.77
N TYR A 437 4.01 13.46 18.16
CA TYR A 437 3.64 14.32 17.04
C TYR A 437 2.12 14.48 17.01
N GLY A 438 1.57 15.41 16.25
CA GLY A 438 0.12 15.48 16.09
C GLY A 438 -0.45 16.87 15.85
N HIS A 439 -1.74 17.00 16.15
CA HIS A 439 -2.57 18.16 15.84
C HIS A 439 -2.63 19.10 17.04
N PHE A 440 -1.52 19.79 17.31
CA PHE A 440 -1.34 20.56 18.53
C PHE A 440 -2.30 21.74 18.63
N GLY A 441 -2.69 22.36 17.51
CA GLY A 441 -3.72 23.40 17.51
C GLY A 441 -5.09 22.98 18.03
N GLN A 442 -5.34 21.67 18.12
CA GLN A 442 -6.55 21.11 18.72
C GLN A 442 -6.27 20.24 19.95
N GLY A 443 -5.04 20.33 20.49
CA GLY A 443 -4.65 19.66 21.73
C GLY A 443 -4.52 18.14 21.61
N CYS A 444 -4.31 17.60 20.40
CA CYS A 444 -4.29 16.16 20.13
C CYS A 444 -2.86 15.68 19.83
N VAL A 445 -2.44 14.61 20.49
CA VAL A 445 -1.10 14.01 20.35
C VAL A 445 -1.20 12.55 19.94
N HIS A 446 -0.23 12.14 19.12
CA HIS A 446 -0.01 10.79 18.65
C HIS A 446 1.35 10.27 19.08
N THR A 447 1.41 8.95 19.29
CA THR A 447 2.63 8.24 19.63
C THR A 447 2.51 6.76 19.32
N ARG A 448 3.63 6.03 19.29
CA ARG A 448 3.66 4.58 19.28
C ARG A 448 4.59 4.09 20.38
N ILE A 449 4.15 3.07 21.12
CA ILE A 449 4.83 2.65 22.34
C ILE A 449 5.29 1.19 22.18
N PRO A 450 6.52 0.82 22.58
CA PRO A 450 7.04 -0.54 22.45
C PRO A 450 6.47 -1.50 23.50
N PHE A 451 5.13 -1.67 23.48
CA PHE A 451 4.43 -2.55 24.40
C PHE A 451 4.90 -4.01 24.31
N GLY A 452 5.04 -4.66 25.47
CA GLY A 452 5.41 -6.07 25.61
C GLY A 452 4.28 -7.05 25.29
N LEU A 453 3.79 -7.11 24.04
CA LEU A 453 2.58 -7.87 23.69
C LEU A 453 2.76 -9.40 23.50
N ARG A 454 3.91 -9.97 23.86
CA ARG A 454 4.21 -11.41 23.64
C ARG A 454 4.25 -12.23 24.93
N THR A 455 4.46 -11.59 26.08
CA THR A 455 4.59 -12.27 27.38
C THR A 455 3.41 -11.93 28.28
N ALA A 456 3.17 -12.74 29.31
CA ALA A 456 2.08 -12.49 30.25
C ALA A 456 2.32 -11.20 31.08
N GLU A 457 3.57 -10.99 31.50
CA GLU A 457 4.00 -9.78 32.21
C GLU A 457 3.84 -8.54 31.34
N GLY A 458 4.36 -8.54 30.11
CA GLY A 458 4.26 -7.38 29.23
C GLY A 458 2.82 -7.03 28.84
N VAL A 459 1.90 -8.02 28.73
CA VAL A 459 0.47 -7.74 28.54
C VAL A 459 -0.18 -7.17 29.80
N ALA A 460 0.22 -7.62 30.99
CA ALA A 460 -0.24 -7.02 32.24
C ALA A 460 0.26 -5.58 32.39
N ASP A 461 1.49 -5.29 31.97
CA ASP A 461 2.08 -3.95 31.99
C ASP A 461 1.40 -3.03 30.98
N PHE A 462 1.13 -3.53 29.77
CA PHE A 462 0.30 -2.84 28.78
C PHE A 462 -1.05 -2.43 29.38
N ARG A 463 -1.76 -3.34 30.06
CA ARG A 463 -3.03 -3.01 30.72
C ARG A 463 -2.87 -1.90 31.77
N ARG A 464 -1.91 -2.06 32.68
CA ARG A 464 -1.69 -1.06 33.74
C ARG A 464 -1.34 0.31 33.16
N PHE A 465 -0.57 0.35 32.07
CA PHE A 465 -0.21 1.58 31.39
C PHE A 465 -1.45 2.27 30.82
N VAL A 466 -2.27 1.59 30.01
CA VAL A 466 -3.43 2.23 29.34
C VAL A 466 -4.48 2.70 30.36
N GLU A 467 -4.65 1.99 31.47
CA GLU A 467 -5.53 2.42 32.56
C GLU A 467 -5.06 3.72 33.21
N ARG A 468 -3.75 3.83 33.48
CA ARG A 468 -3.17 5.05 34.06
C ARG A 468 -3.12 6.20 33.07
N ALA A 469 -2.88 5.92 31.80
CA ALA A 469 -2.92 6.91 30.74
C ALA A 469 -4.34 7.48 30.57
N ALA A 470 -5.38 6.64 30.72
CA ALA A 470 -6.77 7.06 30.76
C ALA A 470 -7.10 7.96 31.95
N ASP A 471 -6.63 7.61 33.15
CA ASP A 471 -6.78 8.47 34.33
C ASP A 471 -6.06 9.81 34.14
N LEU A 472 -4.85 9.78 33.55
CA LEU A 472 -4.06 10.96 33.28
C LEU A 472 -4.79 11.92 32.34
N VAL A 473 -5.20 11.48 31.15
CA VAL A 473 -5.87 12.37 30.18
C VAL A 473 -7.21 12.90 30.72
N ALA A 474 -7.95 12.07 31.48
CA ALA A 474 -9.19 12.49 32.12
C ALA A 474 -8.95 13.57 33.18
N SER A 475 -7.87 13.48 33.96
CA SER A 475 -7.49 14.50 34.96
C SER A 475 -7.20 15.89 34.35
N TYR A 476 -6.78 15.91 33.09
CA TYR A 476 -6.57 17.13 32.30
C TYR A 476 -7.87 17.69 31.68
N GLY A 477 -8.99 16.98 31.81
CA GLY A 477 -10.26 17.31 31.16
C GLY A 477 -10.29 16.93 29.68
N GLY A 478 -9.49 15.94 29.29
CA GLY A 478 -9.31 15.49 27.91
C GLY A 478 -10.21 14.31 27.50
N SER A 479 -9.87 13.73 26.34
CA SER A 479 -10.55 12.61 25.69
C SER A 479 -9.55 11.48 25.43
N LEU A 480 -9.98 10.24 25.67
CA LEU A 480 -9.16 9.04 25.42
C LEU A 480 -8.80 8.89 23.93
N SER A 481 -9.63 9.41 23.03
CA SER A 481 -9.36 9.53 21.61
C SER A 481 -9.73 10.92 21.10
N GLY A 482 -8.80 11.55 20.38
CA GLY A 482 -9.05 12.75 19.59
C GLY A 482 -9.60 12.43 18.20
N GLU A 483 -9.18 11.34 17.57
CA GLU A 483 -9.59 11.04 16.18
C GLU A 483 -9.71 9.55 15.79
N HIS A 484 -9.07 8.63 16.52
CA HIS A 484 -9.00 7.21 16.14
C HIS A 484 -10.19 6.36 16.58
N GLY A 485 -11.13 6.90 17.35
CA GLY A 485 -12.27 6.15 17.89
C GLY A 485 -11.88 5.36 19.14
N ASP A 486 -12.86 4.76 19.79
CA ASP A 486 -12.66 3.98 21.00
C ASP A 486 -12.34 2.51 20.71
N GLY A 487 -13.13 1.90 19.83
CA GLY A 487 -13.04 0.48 19.51
C GLY A 487 -12.95 -0.40 20.75
N GLN A 488 -12.03 -1.37 20.68
CA GLN A 488 -11.69 -2.21 21.82
C GLN A 488 -10.55 -1.63 22.67
N SER A 489 -9.67 -0.80 22.07
CA SER A 489 -8.56 -0.14 22.79
C SER A 489 -9.03 0.73 23.95
N ARG A 490 -10.18 1.38 23.83
CA ARG A 490 -10.64 2.39 24.80
C ARG A 490 -12.04 2.14 25.36
N GLY A 491 -12.82 1.25 24.75
CA GLY A 491 -14.20 0.97 25.17
C GLY A 491 -14.34 0.62 26.67
N GLU A 492 -13.46 -0.25 27.19
CA GLU A 492 -13.42 -0.60 28.63
C GLU A 492 -13.09 0.60 29.53
N LEU A 493 -12.35 1.58 29.00
CA LEU A 493 -11.82 2.73 29.75
C LEU A 493 -12.78 3.92 29.78
N LEU A 494 -13.87 3.92 28.99
CA LEU A 494 -14.80 5.06 28.88
C LEU A 494 -15.40 5.52 30.21
N THR A 495 -15.58 4.60 31.17
CA THR A 495 -16.07 4.93 32.52
C THR A 495 -15.13 5.87 33.28
N ARG A 496 -13.82 5.82 33.02
CA ARG A 496 -12.82 6.71 33.63
C ARG A 496 -12.98 8.16 33.15
N MET A 497 -13.43 8.35 31.91
CA MET A 497 -13.64 9.67 31.30
C MET A 497 -15.04 10.23 31.55
N PHE A 498 -16.08 9.43 31.33
CA PHE A 498 -17.48 9.89 31.36
C PHE A 498 -18.22 9.59 32.68
N GLY A 499 -17.69 8.70 33.51
CA GLY A 499 -18.37 8.18 34.69
C GLY A 499 -19.49 7.19 34.37
N GLU A 500 -19.97 6.50 35.40
CA GLU A 500 -20.93 5.39 35.25
C GLU A 500 -22.27 5.83 34.66
N ARG A 501 -22.76 7.01 35.00
CA ARG A 501 -24.09 7.50 34.57
C ARG A 501 -24.16 7.69 33.06
N LEU A 502 -23.17 8.36 32.46
CA LEU A 502 -23.13 8.58 31.02
C LEU A 502 -22.87 7.28 30.25
N VAL A 503 -21.99 6.41 30.74
CA VAL A 503 -21.77 5.10 30.11
C VAL A 503 -23.02 4.22 30.20
N THR A 504 -23.82 4.35 31.26
CA THR A 504 -25.15 3.71 31.34
C THR A 504 -26.07 4.24 30.24
N ALA A 505 -26.12 5.56 30.02
CA ALA A 505 -26.88 6.17 28.94
C ALA A 505 -26.43 5.67 27.55
N PHE A 506 -25.13 5.44 27.35
CA PHE A 506 -24.62 4.79 26.13
C PHE A 506 -25.16 3.36 25.97
N GLY A 507 -25.21 2.60 27.06
CA GLY A 507 -25.82 1.27 27.09
C GLY A 507 -27.30 1.29 26.73
N GLU A 508 -28.06 2.27 27.22
CA GLU A 508 -29.47 2.47 26.86
C GLU A 508 -29.64 2.86 25.39
N LEU A 509 -28.80 3.75 24.86
CA LEU A 509 -28.80 4.12 23.45
C LEU A 509 -28.56 2.89 22.56
N LYS A 510 -27.58 2.06 22.92
CA LYS A 510 -27.32 0.80 22.23
C LYS A 510 -28.51 -0.15 22.28
N ALA A 511 -29.14 -0.33 23.44
CA ALA A 511 -30.33 -1.17 23.57
C ALA A 511 -31.53 -0.63 22.76
N LEU A 512 -31.61 0.70 22.57
CA LEU A 512 -32.64 1.34 21.78
C LEU A 512 -32.51 1.03 20.29
N PHE A 513 -31.29 1.12 19.72
CA PHE A 513 -31.06 0.88 18.29
C PHE A 513 -30.83 -0.60 17.95
N ASP A 514 -30.19 -1.36 18.84
CA ASP A 514 -29.80 -2.76 18.64
C ASP A 514 -30.07 -3.57 19.93
N PRO A 515 -31.34 -3.92 20.20
CA PRO A 515 -31.75 -4.57 21.45
C PRO A 515 -31.17 -5.97 21.63
N HIS A 516 -30.65 -6.59 20.56
CA HIS A 516 -30.10 -7.94 20.58
C HIS A 516 -28.56 -7.96 20.54
N ASP A 517 -27.91 -6.80 20.58
CA ASP A 517 -26.45 -6.65 20.61
C ASP A 517 -25.75 -7.37 19.44
N ARG A 518 -26.24 -7.16 18.22
CA ARG A 518 -25.74 -7.81 17.01
C ARG A 518 -24.96 -6.90 16.07
N MET A 519 -24.99 -5.59 16.26
CA MET A 519 -24.19 -4.63 15.49
C MET A 519 -22.86 -4.37 16.20
N ASN A 520 -21.75 -4.80 15.57
CA ASN A 520 -20.37 -4.68 16.06
C ASN A 520 -20.20 -4.85 17.58
N PRO A 521 -20.60 -5.99 18.17
CA PRO A 521 -20.64 -6.18 19.62
C PRO A 521 -19.24 -6.09 20.26
N GLY A 522 -19.18 -5.65 21.53
CA GLY A 522 -17.96 -5.68 22.35
C GLY A 522 -16.95 -4.57 22.10
N LYS A 523 -17.39 -3.43 21.53
CA LYS A 523 -16.55 -2.23 21.29
C LYS A 523 -16.86 -1.11 22.30
N ILE A 524 -17.65 -0.09 21.94
CA ILE A 524 -17.95 1.07 22.80
C ILE A 524 -18.69 0.70 24.09
N VAL A 525 -19.74 -0.13 24.01
CA VAL A 525 -20.54 -0.57 25.17
C VAL A 525 -20.52 -2.07 25.31
N ARG A 526 -20.67 -2.55 26.55
CA ARG A 526 -20.35 -3.94 26.93
C ARG A 526 -19.01 -4.36 26.30
N PRO A 527 -17.95 -3.55 26.47
CA PRO A 527 -16.68 -3.73 25.79
C PRO A 527 -16.07 -5.09 26.12
N ASN A 528 -15.37 -5.68 25.15
CA ASN A 528 -14.38 -6.69 25.47
C ASN A 528 -13.23 -6.05 26.28
N PRO A 529 -12.52 -6.83 27.13
CA PRO A 529 -11.36 -6.32 27.83
C PRO A 529 -10.29 -5.78 26.88
N VAL A 530 -9.58 -4.72 27.29
CA VAL A 530 -8.50 -4.08 26.51
C VAL A 530 -7.32 -5.04 26.25
N ASP A 531 -7.10 -6.00 27.14
CA ASP A 531 -6.07 -7.04 27.03
C ASP A 531 -6.62 -8.35 26.44
N GLY A 532 -7.88 -8.36 26.01
CA GLY A 532 -8.54 -9.49 25.36
C GLY A 532 -8.34 -9.50 23.84
N GLN A 533 -8.30 -10.70 23.23
CA GLN A 533 -8.27 -10.89 21.76
C GLN A 533 -7.13 -10.13 21.06
N LEU A 534 -6.04 -9.86 21.77
CA LEU A 534 -4.84 -9.30 21.17
C LEU A 534 -4.31 -10.29 20.11
N ARG A 535 -3.92 -9.74 18.96
CA ARG A 535 -3.29 -10.43 17.81
C ARG A 535 -2.02 -11.14 18.24
N LEU A 536 -1.26 -10.48 19.11
CA LEU A 536 -0.14 -11.04 19.83
C LEU A 536 -0.58 -11.29 21.27
N GLY A 537 0.04 -12.24 21.96
CA GLY A 537 -0.26 -12.44 23.37
C GLY A 537 0.49 -13.61 23.97
N PRO A 538 0.34 -13.85 25.28
CA PRO A 538 1.02 -14.93 25.97
C PRO A 538 0.63 -16.32 25.46
N ALA A 539 -0.50 -16.45 24.75
CA ALA A 539 -0.95 -17.69 24.13
C ALA A 539 -0.49 -17.86 22.66
N TRP A 540 0.04 -16.81 22.03
CA TRP A 540 0.44 -16.86 20.63
C TRP A 540 1.70 -17.72 20.46
N ARG A 541 1.63 -18.75 19.61
CA ARG A 541 2.70 -19.75 19.41
C ARG A 541 2.93 -20.02 17.91
N PRO A 542 3.49 -19.07 17.15
CA PRO A 542 3.66 -19.23 15.70
C PRO A 542 4.67 -20.34 15.39
N ALA A 543 4.53 -20.95 14.22
CA ALA A 543 5.57 -21.83 13.69
C ALA A 543 6.88 -21.04 13.45
N THR A 544 8.02 -21.69 13.69
CA THR A 544 9.36 -21.13 13.40
C THR A 544 10.01 -21.96 12.29
N PRO A 545 9.70 -21.66 11.01
CA PRO A 545 10.13 -22.49 9.91
C PRO A 545 11.62 -22.28 9.58
N LYS A 546 12.28 -23.33 9.09
CA LYS A 546 13.58 -23.19 8.44
C LYS A 546 13.40 -22.48 7.11
N THR A 547 14.24 -21.49 6.82
CA THR A 547 14.11 -20.67 5.62
C THR A 547 15.28 -20.83 4.65
N GLN A 548 15.07 -20.45 3.39
CA GLN A 548 16.11 -20.37 2.37
C GLN A 548 16.78 -19.01 2.35
N PHE A 549 16.02 -17.94 2.49
CA PHE A 549 16.51 -16.57 2.72
C PHE A 549 16.96 -16.37 4.17
N GLY A 550 17.89 -15.44 4.34
CA GLY A 550 18.54 -15.16 5.62
C GLY A 550 17.85 -14.11 6.47
N TYR A 551 16.96 -13.26 5.96
CA TYR A 551 16.26 -12.20 6.70
C TYR A 551 17.12 -11.39 7.68
N PRO A 552 18.28 -10.85 7.25
CA PRO A 552 19.25 -10.20 8.17
C PRO A 552 18.68 -8.98 8.90
N GLN A 553 17.69 -8.29 8.32
CA GLN A 553 17.02 -7.13 8.90
C GLN A 553 15.82 -7.50 9.80
N ASP A 554 15.60 -8.79 10.05
CA ASP A 554 14.46 -9.31 10.82
C ASP A 554 14.94 -10.36 11.82
N GLU A 555 16.15 -10.20 12.36
CA GLU A 555 16.81 -11.16 13.26
C GLU A 555 16.81 -12.59 12.71
N HIS A 556 17.00 -12.74 11.40
CA HIS A 556 16.97 -14.02 10.71
C HIS A 556 15.64 -14.79 10.84
N SER A 557 14.52 -14.07 11.04
CA SER A 557 13.21 -14.65 11.29
C SER A 557 12.18 -14.29 10.22
N PHE A 558 11.66 -15.31 9.54
CA PHE A 558 10.52 -15.17 8.63
C PHE A 558 9.28 -14.62 9.34
N THR A 559 9.04 -15.06 10.58
CA THR A 559 7.92 -14.58 11.40
C THR A 559 8.03 -13.08 11.64
N ARG A 560 9.21 -12.57 11.97
CA ARG A 560 9.44 -11.11 12.11
C ARG A 560 9.28 -10.37 10.78
N ALA A 561 9.74 -10.94 9.67
CA ALA A 561 9.55 -10.36 8.34
C ALA A 561 8.06 -10.23 7.94
N VAL A 562 7.23 -11.24 8.26
CA VAL A 562 5.77 -11.20 8.04
C VAL A 562 5.10 -10.14 8.93
N MET A 563 5.58 -9.96 10.18
CA MET A 563 5.04 -8.98 11.12
C MET A 563 5.40 -7.52 10.82
N ARG A 564 6.27 -7.24 9.83
CA ARG A 564 6.52 -5.86 9.38
C ARG A 564 5.23 -5.11 9.02
N CYS A 565 4.22 -5.80 8.48
CA CYS A 565 2.96 -5.16 8.16
C CYS A 565 2.15 -4.84 9.42
N VAL A 566 2.07 -3.56 9.77
CA VAL A 566 1.27 -3.05 10.90
C VAL A 566 -0.18 -2.68 10.53
N GLY A 567 -0.61 -2.96 9.29
CA GLY A 567 -2.03 -2.85 8.90
C GLY A 567 -2.52 -1.48 8.42
N ILE A 568 -1.64 -0.48 8.28
CA ILE A 568 -1.94 0.91 7.82
C ILE A 568 -2.86 0.93 6.59
N GLY A 569 -2.60 0.06 5.61
CA GLY A 569 -3.43 -0.04 4.41
C GLY A 569 -2.97 0.83 3.24
N ASN A 570 -1.78 1.46 3.30
CA ASN A 570 -1.22 2.26 2.19
C ASN A 570 -1.20 1.52 0.84
N CYS A 571 -1.07 0.20 0.87
CA CYS A 571 -1.16 -0.67 -0.32
C CYS A 571 -2.56 -0.73 -0.97
N ARG A 572 -3.55 -0.02 -0.43
CA ARG A 572 -4.90 0.15 -0.99
C ARG A 572 -5.10 1.52 -1.66
N GLY A 573 -4.07 2.37 -1.71
CA GLY A 573 -4.14 3.64 -2.42
C GLY A 573 -4.40 3.45 -3.92
N HIS A 574 -5.19 4.36 -4.50
CA HIS A 574 -5.58 4.34 -5.91
C HIS A 574 -4.58 5.04 -6.84
N SER A 575 -3.62 5.78 -6.29
CA SER A 575 -2.62 6.56 -7.01
C SER A 575 -1.22 6.43 -6.37
N GLY A 576 -0.20 6.98 -7.05
CA GLY A 576 1.19 7.05 -6.60
C GLY A 576 1.98 5.75 -6.77
N GLY A 577 3.32 5.81 -6.77
CA GLY A 577 4.26 4.69 -6.64
C GLY A 577 4.00 3.40 -7.46
N VAL A 578 4.74 2.34 -7.13
CA VAL A 578 4.62 1.02 -7.77
C VAL A 578 4.04 -0.04 -6.82
N MET A 579 3.70 0.32 -5.58
CA MET A 579 3.13 -0.60 -4.61
C MET A 579 1.65 -0.92 -4.86
N CYS A 580 1.46 -2.25 -4.98
CA CYS A 580 0.22 -3.02 -5.13
C CYS A 580 -0.64 -2.75 -6.36
N PRO A 581 -0.08 -2.84 -7.57
CA PRO A 581 -0.84 -2.72 -8.80
C PRO A 581 -1.97 -3.77 -8.93
N SER A 582 -1.77 -4.99 -8.42
CA SER A 582 -2.82 -6.01 -8.45
C SER A 582 -4.01 -5.69 -7.55
N TYR A 583 -3.81 -5.04 -6.40
CA TYR A 583 -4.94 -4.49 -5.65
C TYR A 583 -5.65 -3.41 -6.47
N ARG A 584 -4.94 -2.45 -7.06
CA ARG A 584 -5.58 -1.38 -7.86
C ARG A 584 -6.39 -1.92 -9.02
N ALA A 585 -5.96 -3.03 -9.62
CA ALA A 585 -6.65 -3.67 -10.73
C ALA A 585 -7.85 -4.53 -10.30
N THR A 586 -7.81 -5.14 -9.10
CA THR A 586 -8.83 -6.12 -8.67
C THR A 586 -9.76 -5.61 -7.57
N LEU A 587 -9.31 -4.61 -6.82
CA LEU A 587 -9.90 -4.08 -5.59
C LEU A 587 -10.12 -5.14 -4.51
N GLU A 588 -9.31 -6.22 -4.53
CA GLU A 588 -9.40 -7.32 -3.57
C GLU A 588 -8.41 -7.18 -2.42
N GLU A 589 -8.91 -7.26 -1.17
CA GLU A 589 -8.06 -7.13 0.03
C GLU A 589 -6.88 -8.12 0.01
N GLU A 590 -7.10 -9.37 -0.38
CA GLU A 590 -6.06 -10.41 -0.46
C GLU A 590 -4.99 -10.11 -1.51
N HIS A 591 -5.27 -9.27 -2.51
CA HIS A 591 -4.30 -8.82 -3.50
C HIS A 591 -3.54 -7.55 -3.11
N SER A 592 -3.76 -7.04 -1.89
CA SER A 592 -2.94 -5.98 -1.29
C SER A 592 -1.75 -6.57 -0.51
N THR A 593 -0.69 -5.79 -0.26
CA THR A 593 0.41 -6.22 0.62
C THR A 593 -0.12 -6.60 2.00
N ARG A 594 -1.07 -5.82 2.52
CA ARG A 594 -1.69 -6.04 3.83
C ARG A 594 -2.45 -7.36 3.88
N GLY A 595 -3.30 -7.66 2.89
CA GLY A 595 -4.02 -8.93 2.83
C GLY A 595 -3.08 -10.13 2.75
N ARG A 596 -2.05 -10.06 1.89
CA ARG A 596 -1.02 -11.11 1.80
C ARG A 596 -0.27 -11.31 3.11
N ALA A 597 0.12 -10.22 3.78
CA ALA A 597 0.79 -10.29 5.08
C ALA A 597 -0.11 -10.91 6.16
N ARG A 598 -1.42 -10.60 6.17
CA ARG A 598 -2.39 -11.23 7.07
C ARG A 598 -2.54 -12.72 6.79
N LEU A 599 -2.63 -13.13 5.53
CA LEU A 599 -2.70 -14.54 5.16
C LEU A 599 -1.42 -15.31 5.53
N LEU A 600 -0.25 -14.71 5.33
CA LEU A 600 1.02 -15.28 5.79
C LEU A 600 1.07 -15.35 7.32
N PHE A 601 0.53 -14.36 8.03
CA PHE A 601 0.41 -14.40 9.49
C PHE A 601 -0.49 -15.55 9.95
N GLU A 602 -1.68 -15.71 9.33
CA GLU A 602 -2.58 -16.83 9.62
C GLU A 602 -1.92 -18.18 9.31
N MET A 603 -1.16 -18.27 8.22
CA MET A 603 -0.41 -19.46 7.82
C MET A 603 0.65 -19.88 8.84
N LEU A 604 1.30 -18.91 9.51
CA LEU A 604 2.24 -19.19 10.60
C LEU A 604 1.53 -19.80 11.83
N GLY A 605 0.21 -19.64 11.91
CA GLY A 605 -0.62 -20.15 12.99
C GLY A 605 -0.33 -19.43 14.31
N GLY A 606 -0.36 -20.21 15.39
CA GLY A 606 -0.14 -19.71 16.74
C GLY A 606 -1.39 -19.24 17.47
N HIS A 607 -2.56 -19.30 16.83
CA HIS A 607 -3.86 -19.22 17.47
C HIS A 607 -4.62 -20.52 17.23
N THR A 608 -5.46 -20.93 18.19
CA THR A 608 -6.27 -22.16 18.05
C THR A 608 -7.36 -22.04 16.99
N ASP A 609 -7.75 -20.81 16.67
CA ASP A 609 -8.79 -20.44 15.70
C ASP A 609 -8.20 -19.84 14.41
N SER A 610 -6.92 -20.08 14.10
CA SER A 610 -6.31 -19.66 12.83
C SER A 610 -7.13 -20.13 11.63
N ALA A 611 -7.44 -19.21 10.72
CA ALA A 611 -8.28 -19.52 9.56
C ALA A 611 -7.54 -20.40 8.56
N VAL A 612 -6.25 -20.15 8.37
CA VAL A 612 -5.36 -20.93 7.49
C VAL A 612 -4.59 -21.94 8.33
N THR A 613 -4.80 -23.24 8.09
CA THR A 613 -4.25 -24.31 8.94
C THR A 613 -3.23 -25.22 8.24
N ASP A 614 -3.15 -25.16 6.91
CA ASP A 614 -2.27 -26.03 6.10
C ASP A 614 -0.80 -25.57 6.04
N GLY A 615 -0.44 -24.48 6.74
CA GLY A 615 0.90 -23.91 6.74
C GLY A 615 1.42 -23.66 5.32
N TRP A 616 2.66 -24.06 5.04
CA TRP A 616 3.27 -23.95 3.70
C TRP A 616 2.50 -24.62 2.57
N ARG A 617 1.54 -25.51 2.88
CA ARG A 617 0.70 -26.18 1.88
C ARG A 617 -0.58 -25.41 1.54
N SER A 618 -0.89 -24.33 2.26
CA SER A 618 -2.09 -23.51 2.06
C SER A 618 -2.25 -23.07 0.60
N THR A 619 -3.44 -23.29 0.06
CA THR A 619 -3.85 -22.79 -1.25
C THR A 619 -4.30 -21.34 -1.20
N GLU A 620 -4.84 -20.89 -0.08
CA GLU A 620 -5.30 -19.52 0.16
C GLU A 620 -4.13 -18.54 0.06
N VAL A 621 -3.00 -18.86 0.72
CA VAL A 621 -1.77 -18.06 0.64
C VAL A 621 -1.19 -18.11 -0.77
N ARG A 622 -1.19 -19.29 -1.40
CA ARG A 622 -0.72 -19.46 -2.79
C ARG A 622 -1.49 -18.54 -3.73
N ASP A 623 -2.82 -18.53 -3.63
CA ASP A 623 -3.71 -17.80 -4.54
C ASP A 623 -3.57 -16.29 -4.35
N ALA A 624 -3.48 -15.81 -3.11
CA ALA A 624 -3.22 -14.39 -2.84
C ALA A 624 -1.83 -13.93 -3.35
N LEU A 625 -0.82 -14.79 -3.22
CA LEU A 625 0.54 -14.52 -3.73
C LEU A 625 0.65 -14.68 -5.25
N ASP A 626 -0.26 -15.40 -5.90
CA ASP A 626 -0.24 -15.65 -7.34
C ASP A 626 -0.26 -14.32 -8.10
N LEU A 627 -1.17 -13.41 -7.72
CA LEU A 627 -1.25 -12.06 -8.27
C LEU A 627 -0.24 -11.04 -7.70
N CYS A 628 0.74 -11.48 -6.92
CA CYS A 628 1.88 -10.63 -6.57
C CYS A 628 2.89 -10.62 -7.71
N LEU A 629 3.16 -9.44 -8.27
CA LEU A 629 4.10 -9.25 -9.38
C LEU A 629 5.58 -9.42 -9.00
N ALA A 630 5.89 -9.66 -7.71
CA ALA A 630 7.25 -9.75 -7.18
C ALA A 630 8.14 -8.54 -7.54
N CYS A 631 7.54 -7.33 -7.59
CA CYS A 631 8.22 -6.11 -8.03
C CYS A 631 9.06 -5.38 -6.97
N LYS A 632 9.00 -5.84 -5.71
CA LYS A 632 9.57 -5.19 -4.51
C LYS A 632 9.08 -3.76 -4.22
N GLY A 633 8.04 -3.26 -4.90
CA GLY A 633 7.47 -1.93 -4.65
C GLY A 633 7.04 -1.69 -3.20
N CYS A 634 6.50 -2.70 -2.55
CA CYS A 634 6.14 -2.60 -1.13
C CYS A 634 7.35 -2.51 -0.18
N LYS A 635 8.57 -2.80 -0.64
CA LYS A 635 9.78 -2.61 0.15
C LYS A 635 10.18 -1.13 0.23
N SER A 636 9.92 -0.35 -0.83
CA SER A 636 10.25 1.08 -0.90
C SER A 636 9.08 1.98 -0.54
N ASP A 637 7.88 1.67 -1.02
CA ASP A 637 6.72 2.57 -0.94
C ASP A 637 5.85 2.30 0.31
N CYS A 638 6.03 1.14 0.95
CA CYS A 638 5.45 0.91 2.27
C CYS A 638 6.42 1.45 3.31
N PRO A 639 5.97 2.31 4.24
CA PRO A 639 6.88 2.87 5.23
C PRO A 639 7.42 1.83 6.22
N THR A 640 6.82 0.63 6.29
CA THR A 640 7.32 -0.48 7.12
C THR A 640 8.24 -1.43 6.35
N GLY A 641 8.55 -1.14 5.09
CA GLY A 641 9.55 -1.86 4.30
C GLY A 641 9.24 -3.34 4.06
N VAL A 642 7.98 -3.72 3.84
CA VAL A 642 7.58 -5.12 3.65
C VAL A 642 8.12 -5.65 2.31
N ASP A 643 8.98 -6.67 2.31
CA ASP A 643 9.46 -7.32 1.08
C ASP A 643 8.59 -8.53 0.68
N MET A 644 7.41 -8.25 0.13
CA MET A 644 6.47 -9.30 -0.30
C MET A 644 7.04 -10.19 -1.42
N ALA A 645 7.99 -9.69 -2.22
CA ALA A 645 8.63 -10.50 -3.25
C ALA A 645 9.50 -11.60 -2.65
N THR A 646 10.31 -11.27 -1.63
CA THR A 646 11.10 -12.26 -0.87
C THR A 646 10.18 -13.23 -0.13
N LEU A 647 9.11 -12.75 0.52
CA LEU A 647 8.14 -13.62 1.19
C LEU A 647 7.45 -14.59 0.22
N LYS A 648 7.06 -14.13 -0.98
CA LYS A 648 6.51 -14.98 -2.04
C LYS A 648 7.50 -16.05 -2.48
N ALA A 649 8.75 -15.67 -2.76
CA ALA A 649 9.77 -16.61 -3.23
C ALA A 649 10.08 -17.70 -2.19
N GLU A 650 10.15 -17.33 -0.91
CA GLU A 650 10.30 -18.25 0.21
C GLU A 650 9.09 -19.21 0.30
N PHE A 651 7.87 -18.67 0.30
CA PHE A 651 6.65 -19.48 0.32
C PHE A 651 6.59 -20.47 -0.84
N LEU A 652 6.85 -20.05 -2.08
CA LEU A 652 6.83 -20.92 -3.25
C LEU A 652 7.93 -21.99 -3.21
N SER A 653 9.04 -21.74 -2.51
CA SER A 653 10.09 -22.74 -2.29
C SER A 653 9.59 -23.89 -1.44
N HIS A 654 9.00 -23.58 -0.28
CA HIS A 654 8.45 -24.59 0.64
C HIS A 654 7.17 -25.21 0.12
N HIS A 655 6.29 -24.41 -0.47
CA HIS A 655 5.06 -24.90 -1.07
C HIS A 655 5.42 -26.00 -2.07
N TYR A 656 6.24 -25.73 -3.07
CA TYR A 656 6.52 -26.75 -4.08
C TYR A 656 7.67 -27.72 -3.74
N GLU A 657 8.09 -27.83 -2.49
CA GLU A 657 9.05 -28.85 -2.08
C GLU A 657 8.42 -30.25 -2.20
N GLY A 658 9.04 -31.13 -2.99
CA GLY A 658 8.52 -32.47 -3.29
C GLY A 658 7.23 -32.51 -4.10
N ARG A 659 6.77 -31.38 -4.65
CA ARG A 659 5.52 -31.28 -5.44
C ARG A 659 5.76 -30.80 -6.86
N THR A 660 4.85 -31.16 -7.77
CA THR A 660 4.81 -30.63 -9.13
C THR A 660 4.50 -29.13 -9.13
N ARG A 661 5.31 -28.35 -9.86
CA ARG A 661 5.11 -26.91 -10.03
C ARG A 661 4.19 -26.60 -11.23
N PRO A 662 3.60 -25.40 -11.29
CA PRO A 662 2.93 -24.91 -12.48
C PRO A 662 3.85 -24.99 -13.71
N ALA A 663 3.27 -25.25 -14.88
CA ALA A 663 4.04 -25.37 -16.12
C ALA A 663 4.84 -24.10 -16.45
N SER A 664 4.30 -22.93 -16.10
CA SER A 664 4.94 -21.60 -16.17
C SER A 664 6.28 -21.55 -15.43
N HIS A 665 6.41 -22.26 -14.30
CA HIS A 665 7.65 -22.31 -13.53
C HIS A 665 8.77 -23.07 -14.26
N TYR A 666 8.42 -23.97 -15.20
CA TYR A 666 9.38 -24.69 -16.03
C TYR A 666 9.63 -23.99 -17.37
N SER A 667 8.61 -23.42 -17.99
CA SER A 667 8.76 -22.70 -19.26
C SER A 667 9.45 -21.35 -19.07
N MET A 668 8.97 -20.54 -18.11
CA MET A 668 9.46 -19.20 -17.83
C MET A 668 10.53 -19.19 -16.73
N GLY A 669 10.36 -20.00 -15.68
CA GLY A 669 11.36 -20.07 -14.60
C GLY A 669 12.73 -20.59 -15.08
N TRP A 670 12.75 -21.44 -16.10
CA TRP A 670 13.97 -21.93 -16.76
C TRP A 670 14.25 -21.24 -18.11
N LEU A 671 13.61 -20.10 -18.38
CA LEU A 671 13.82 -19.32 -19.60
C LEU A 671 15.29 -19.08 -19.93
N PRO A 672 16.21 -18.79 -18.99
CA PRO A 672 17.63 -18.63 -19.32
C PRO A 672 18.28 -19.86 -19.96
N VAL A 673 17.80 -21.06 -19.63
CA VAL A 673 18.27 -22.31 -20.25
C VAL A 673 17.70 -22.44 -21.66
N TRP A 674 16.40 -22.23 -21.83
CA TRP A 674 15.74 -22.29 -23.14
C TRP A 674 16.28 -21.23 -24.12
N ALA A 675 16.51 -20.01 -23.65
CA ALA A 675 17.08 -18.91 -24.43
C ALA A 675 18.52 -19.19 -24.87
N ARG A 676 19.31 -19.85 -24.02
CA ARG A 676 20.65 -20.28 -24.41
C ARG A 676 20.61 -21.37 -25.49
N LEU A 677 19.69 -22.34 -25.35
CA LEU A 677 19.53 -23.42 -26.32
C LEU A 677 19.00 -22.89 -27.66
N SER A 678 18.21 -21.82 -27.67
CA SER A 678 17.61 -21.31 -28.91
C SER A 678 18.62 -20.80 -29.93
N ARG A 679 19.84 -20.46 -29.49
CA ARG A 679 20.96 -20.05 -30.35
C ARG A 679 21.35 -21.03 -31.44
N THR A 680 21.04 -22.32 -31.30
CA THR A 680 21.43 -23.32 -32.31
C THR A 680 20.58 -23.23 -33.57
N ALA A 681 19.33 -22.80 -33.46
CA ALA A 681 18.39 -22.69 -34.56
C ALA A 681 17.26 -21.66 -34.28
N PRO A 682 17.60 -20.37 -34.10
CA PRO A 682 16.64 -19.36 -33.64
C PRO A 682 15.46 -19.20 -34.60
N ASN A 683 15.70 -19.22 -35.91
CA ASN A 683 14.66 -19.09 -36.94
C ASN A 683 13.64 -20.25 -36.92
N LEU A 684 14.10 -21.48 -36.69
CA LEU A 684 13.23 -22.65 -36.59
C LEU A 684 12.35 -22.56 -35.34
N ILE A 685 12.96 -22.19 -34.20
CA ILE A 685 12.28 -22.06 -32.92
C ILE A 685 11.26 -20.94 -32.95
N ASN A 686 11.62 -19.76 -33.47
CA ASN A 686 10.69 -18.66 -33.67
C ASN A 686 9.54 -19.09 -34.59
N SER A 687 9.83 -19.76 -35.71
CA SER A 687 8.79 -20.26 -36.62
C SER A 687 7.81 -21.20 -35.92
N ALA A 688 8.29 -22.12 -35.09
CA ALA A 688 7.44 -23.02 -34.31
C ALA A 688 6.62 -22.31 -33.23
N LEU A 689 7.22 -21.36 -32.48
CA LEU A 689 6.54 -20.59 -31.43
C LEU A 689 5.42 -19.68 -31.97
N HIS A 690 5.52 -19.27 -33.24
CA HIS A 690 4.55 -18.41 -33.91
C HIS A 690 3.69 -19.15 -34.96
N ALA A 691 3.82 -20.47 -35.09
CA ALA A 691 3.07 -21.28 -36.04
C ALA A 691 1.60 -21.43 -35.61
N PRO A 692 0.62 -21.21 -36.51
CA PRO A 692 -0.80 -21.42 -36.21
C PRO A 692 -1.06 -22.86 -35.71
N GLY A 693 -1.89 -22.99 -34.67
CA GLY A 693 -2.18 -24.26 -34.00
C GLY A 693 -1.08 -24.72 -33.04
N LEU A 694 0.17 -24.80 -33.51
CA LEU A 694 1.32 -25.18 -32.68
C LEU A 694 1.59 -24.18 -31.55
N SER A 695 1.51 -22.88 -31.85
CA SER A 695 1.67 -21.82 -30.85
C SER A 695 0.63 -21.92 -29.74
N LEU A 696 -0.63 -22.20 -30.09
CA LEU A 696 -1.71 -22.35 -29.11
C LEU A 696 -1.48 -23.56 -28.19
N LEU A 697 -1.16 -24.71 -28.78
CA LEU A 697 -0.84 -25.92 -28.02
C LEU A 697 0.41 -25.72 -27.15
N GLY A 698 1.45 -25.09 -27.70
CA GLY A 698 2.69 -24.78 -26.99
C GLY A 698 2.46 -23.88 -25.78
N LYS A 699 1.70 -22.79 -25.94
CA LYS A 699 1.32 -21.89 -24.83
C LYS A 699 0.55 -22.64 -23.75
N ARG A 700 -0.44 -23.47 -24.13
CA ARG A 700 -1.19 -24.30 -23.17
C ARG A 700 -0.26 -25.23 -22.39
N LEU A 701 0.63 -25.96 -23.06
CA LEU A 701 1.57 -26.86 -22.38
C LEU A 701 2.59 -26.11 -21.52
N ALA A 702 2.96 -24.88 -21.91
CA ALA A 702 3.88 -24.02 -21.20
C ALA A 702 3.25 -23.26 -20.02
N GLY A 703 1.93 -23.34 -19.81
CA GLY A 703 1.23 -22.54 -18.79
C GLY A 703 1.16 -21.04 -19.13
N ILE A 704 1.26 -20.68 -20.41
CA ILE A 704 1.21 -19.29 -20.90
C ILE A 704 -0.21 -18.95 -21.36
N ASP A 705 -0.64 -17.72 -21.10
CA ASP A 705 -1.91 -17.19 -21.56
C ASP A 705 -2.02 -17.13 -23.09
N GLU A 706 -3.18 -17.49 -23.64
CA GLU A 706 -3.37 -17.61 -25.08
C GLU A 706 -3.27 -16.26 -25.80
N ALA A 707 -3.66 -15.18 -25.13
CA ALA A 707 -3.60 -13.81 -25.64
C ALA A 707 -2.17 -13.28 -25.76
N ARG A 708 -1.21 -13.90 -25.06
CA ARG A 708 0.20 -13.46 -25.06
C ARG A 708 0.95 -13.96 -26.27
N SER A 709 1.73 -13.08 -26.88
CA SER A 709 2.66 -13.48 -27.95
C SER A 709 4.00 -13.88 -27.34
N ALA A 710 4.56 -15.01 -27.81
CA ALA A 710 5.91 -15.41 -27.41
C ALA A 710 6.91 -14.33 -27.85
N PRO A 711 7.90 -13.96 -27.01
CA PRO A 711 8.98 -13.09 -27.45
C PRO A 711 9.84 -13.77 -28.52
N VAL A 712 10.44 -12.97 -29.40
CA VAL A 712 11.24 -13.46 -30.52
C VAL A 712 12.71 -13.56 -30.11
N PHE A 713 13.32 -14.72 -30.31
CA PHE A 713 14.77 -14.88 -30.11
C PHE A 713 15.56 -14.21 -31.24
N ALA A 714 16.65 -13.54 -30.91
CA ALA A 714 17.54 -12.92 -31.88
C ALA A 714 18.26 -13.97 -32.74
N GLY A 715 18.47 -13.66 -34.02
CA GLY A 715 19.23 -14.51 -34.95
C GLY A 715 20.71 -14.61 -34.57
N GLU A 716 21.27 -13.52 -34.03
CA GLU A 716 22.61 -13.45 -33.44
C GLU A 716 22.48 -12.95 -32.00
N SER A 717 23.05 -13.68 -31.03
CA SER A 717 23.08 -13.23 -29.63
C SER A 717 24.19 -12.22 -29.37
N PHE A 718 24.05 -11.38 -28.36
CA PHE A 718 25.08 -10.41 -27.96
C PHE A 718 26.44 -11.10 -27.71
N ALA A 719 26.44 -12.26 -27.06
CA ALA A 719 27.66 -13.03 -26.80
C ALA A 719 28.33 -13.57 -28.08
N GLN A 720 27.57 -13.86 -29.15
CA GLN A 720 28.13 -14.21 -30.46
C GLN A 720 28.76 -12.99 -31.12
N TRP A 721 28.03 -11.88 -31.14
CA TRP A 721 28.51 -10.61 -31.68
C TRP A 721 29.80 -10.14 -30.98
N TRP A 722 29.84 -10.18 -29.64
CA TRP A 722 31.02 -9.79 -28.86
C TRP A 722 32.23 -10.66 -29.19
N LYS A 723 32.04 -11.99 -29.25
CA LYS A 723 33.11 -12.91 -29.62
C LYS A 723 33.62 -12.68 -31.05
N ALA A 724 32.74 -12.27 -31.97
CA ALA A 724 33.12 -11.97 -33.35
C ALA A 724 33.95 -10.68 -33.50
N ARG A 725 33.92 -9.77 -32.51
CA ARG A 725 34.78 -8.55 -32.50
C ARG A 725 36.26 -8.86 -32.26
N ASP A 726 36.60 -10.07 -31.81
CA ASP A 726 37.98 -10.55 -31.57
C ASP A 726 38.87 -9.55 -30.81
N ARG A 727 38.32 -8.98 -29.72
CA ARG A 727 39.05 -8.06 -28.82
C ARG A 727 39.60 -8.80 -27.61
N GLU A 728 40.83 -8.46 -27.22
CA GLU A 728 41.42 -8.92 -25.96
C GLU A 728 40.63 -8.36 -24.78
N GLN A 729 40.43 -9.18 -23.73
CA GLN A 729 39.77 -8.72 -22.52
C GLN A 729 40.67 -7.71 -21.81
N PRO A 730 40.16 -6.53 -21.43
CA PRO A 730 40.96 -5.55 -20.72
C PRO A 730 41.35 -6.05 -19.33
N ASP A 731 42.46 -5.52 -18.79
CA ASP A 731 42.91 -5.81 -17.43
C ASP A 731 41.82 -5.44 -16.41
N PRO A 732 41.33 -6.39 -15.58
CA PRO A 732 40.36 -6.11 -14.52
C PRO A 732 40.81 -5.00 -13.56
N ALA A 733 42.11 -4.84 -13.33
CA ALA A 733 42.67 -3.85 -12.41
C ALA A 733 42.78 -2.44 -12.99
N ASP A 734 42.56 -2.26 -14.30
CA ASP A 734 42.57 -0.92 -14.91
C ASP A 734 41.34 -0.13 -14.45
N PRO A 735 41.50 1.12 -13.95
CA PRO A 735 40.40 1.94 -13.47
C PRO A 735 39.37 2.31 -14.55
N ARG A 736 39.71 2.19 -15.84
CA ARG A 736 38.79 2.37 -16.96
C ARG A 736 38.02 1.10 -17.33
N THR A 737 38.39 -0.05 -16.78
CA THR A 737 37.71 -1.31 -17.10
C THR A 737 36.34 -1.37 -16.43
N VAL A 738 35.34 -1.75 -17.23
CA VAL A 738 33.97 -2.01 -16.76
C VAL A 738 33.50 -3.36 -17.29
N VAL A 739 32.83 -4.15 -16.45
CA VAL A 739 32.21 -5.41 -16.92
C VAL A 739 30.79 -5.12 -17.36
N LEU A 740 30.52 -5.19 -18.67
CA LEU A 740 29.14 -5.14 -19.14
C LEU A 740 28.49 -6.51 -18.93
N TRP A 741 27.53 -6.57 -18.02
CA TRP A 741 26.84 -7.80 -17.65
C TRP A 741 25.87 -8.26 -18.76
N PRO A 742 26.08 -9.43 -19.37
CA PRO A 742 25.24 -9.93 -20.45
C PRO A 742 24.03 -10.67 -19.86
N ASP A 743 22.98 -9.92 -19.48
CA ASP A 743 21.76 -10.52 -18.97
C ASP A 743 21.04 -11.37 -20.04
N THR A 744 20.11 -12.23 -19.60
CA THR A 744 19.43 -13.17 -20.49
C THR A 744 18.59 -12.46 -21.56
N PHE A 745 17.98 -11.34 -21.24
CA PHE A 745 17.02 -10.66 -22.12
C PHE A 745 17.75 -9.86 -23.20
N THR A 746 18.73 -9.06 -22.81
CA THR A 746 19.58 -8.34 -23.77
C THR A 746 20.42 -9.31 -24.60
N THR A 747 20.87 -10.43 -24.04
CA THR A 747 21.71 -11.38 -24.81
C THR A 747 20.95 -12.11 -25.91
N TYR A 748 19.75 -12.64 -25.61
CA TYR A 748 19.07 -13.58 -26.51
C TYR A 748 17.82 -13.02 -27.19
N PHE A 749 17.27 -11.90 -26.71
CA PHE A 749 16.09 -11.29 -27.31
C PHE A 749 16.45 -9.94 -27.95
N HIS A 750 16.99 -8.99 -27.20
CA HIS A 750 17.28 -7.64 -27.72
C HIS A 750 18.79 -7.29 -27.64
N PRO A 751 19.66 -7.94 -28.44
CA PRO A 751 21.11 -7.72 -28.42
C PRO A 751 21.53 -6.32 -28.85
N SER A 752 20.70 -5.61 -29.63
CA SER A 752 20.91 -4.22 -30.00
C SER A 752 21.16 -3.32 -28.79
N ILE A 753 20.51 -3.59 -27.66
CA ILE A 753 20.63 -2.81 -26.43
C ILE A 753 22.05 -2.93 -25.86
N ALA A 754 22.56 -4.14 -25.73
CA ALA A 754 23.91 -4.38 -25.21
C ALA A 754 24.98 -3.86 -26.17
N ILE A 755 24.76 -3.98 -27.48
CA ILE A 755 25.64 -3.40 -28.51
C ILE A 755 25.68 -1.87 -28.38
N SER A 756 24.54 -1.22 -28.22
CA SER A 756 24.46 0.23 -28.00
C SER A 756 25.14 0.65 -26.68
N ALA A 757 24.98 -0.13 -25.62
CA ALA A 757 25.67 0.13 -24.35
C ALA A 757 27.20 0.03 -24.50
N VAL A 758 27.72 -0.97 -25.22
CA VAL A 758 29.15 -1.06 -25.56
C VAL A 758 29.61 0.21 -26.28
N ARG A 759 28.87 0.65 -27.32
CA ARG A 759 29.23 1.84 -28.10
C ARG A 759 29.33 3.09 -27.22
N VAL A 760 28.35 3.32 -26.35
CA VAL A 760 28.32 4.50 -25.47
C VAL A 760 29.38 4.42 -24.38
N LEU A 761 29.64 3.24 -23.81
CA LEU A 761 30.72 3.07 -22.82
C LEU A 761 32.10 3.29 -23.43
N GLU A 762 32.34 2.77 -24.65
CA GLU A 762 33.59 2.99 -25.38
C GLU A 762 33.76 4.46 -25.79
N ASP A 763 32.68 5.14 -26.18
CA ASP A 763 32.65 6.60 -26.43
C ASP A 763 32.97 7.41 -25.15
N ALA A 764 32.57 6.91 -23.98
CA ALA A 764 32.89 7.45 -22.67
C ALA A 764 34.29 7.07 -22.13
N ASP A 765 35.18 6.55 -22.99
CA ASP A 765 36.56 6.15 -22.67
C ASP A 765 36.66 5.02 -21.62
N PHE A 766 35.61 4.18 -21.51
CA PHE A 766 35.68 2.94 -20.75
C PHE A 766 36.16 1.76 -21.60
N ARG A 767 36.87 0.83 -20.96
CA ARG A 767 37.28 -0.44 -21.57
C ARG A 767 36.28 -1.52 -21.16
N VAL A 768 35.48 -1.97 -22.12
CA VAL A 768 34.41 -2.93 -21.84
C VAL A 768 34.96 -4.36 -21.82
N ALA A 769 34.77 -5.04 -20.70
CA ALA A 769 34.90 -6.49 -20.57
C ALA A 769 33.51 -7.15 -20.62
N VAL A 770 33.41 -8.34 -21.22
CA VAL A 770 32.19 -9.16 -21.20
C VAL A 770 32.57 -10.59 -20.80
N PRO A 771 31.90 -11.21 -19.82
CA PRO A 771 32.16 -12.59 -19.42
C PRO A 771 32.19 -13.57 -20.61
N ASP A 772 33.26 -14.37 -20.71
CA ASP A 772 33.49 -15.36 -21.77
C ASP A 772 32.68 -16.65 -21.57
N LYS A 773 32.18 -16.86 -20.35
CA LYS A 773 31.37 -18.01 -19.94
C LYS A 773 29.91 -17.63 -19.70
N PRO A 774 28.98 -18.60 -19.83
CA PRO A 774 27.57 -18.38 -19.57
C PRO A 774 27.29 -18.01 -18.11
N VAL A 775 26.70 -16.84 -17.92
CA VAL A 775 26.34 -16.28 -16.60
C VAL A 775 24.83 -15.96 -16.55
N CYS A 776 24.28 -15.86 -15.34
CA CYS A 776 22.89 -15.46 -15.12
C CYS A 776 22.71 -14.95 -13.67
N CYS A 777 21.77 -14.02 -13.46
CA CYS A 777 21.45 -13.46 -12.15
C CYS A 777 20.62 -14.40 -11.27
N GLY A 778 19.89 -15.36 -11.87
CA GLY A 778 19.04 -16.29 -11.12
C GLY A 778 17.58 -15.84 -10.94
N LEU A 779 17.21 -14.62 -11.38
CA LEU A 779 15.90 -14.00 -11.17
C LEU A 779 14.70 -14.92 -11.44
N THR A 780 14.68 -15.59 -12.60
CA THR A 780 13.53 -16.42 -13.03
C THR A 780 13.29 -17.62 -12.12
N TRP A 781 14.35 -18.14 -11.47
CA TRP A 781 14.23 -19.17 -10.45
C TRP A 781 13.81 -18.59 -9.10
N ILE A 782 14.26 -17.37 -8.75
CA ILE A 782 13.84 -16.69 -7.53
C ILE A 782 12.34 -16.39 -7.57
N SER A 783 11.84 -15.76 -8.62
CA SER A 783 10.42 -15.39 -8.77
C SER A 783 9.46 -16.59 -8.75
N THR A 784 9.96 -17.79 -9.09
CA THR A 784 9.21 -19.05 -9.11
C THR A 784 9.50 -19.96 -7.90
N GLY A 785 10.22 -19.46 -6.90
CA GLY A 785 10.55 -20.15 -5.65
C GLY A 785 11.53 -21.33 -5.80
N GLN A 786 12.31 -21.40 -6.88
CA GLN A 786 13.32 -22.44 -7.13
C GLN A 786 14.69 -22.04 -6.53
N LEU A 787 14.70 -21.69 -5.26
CA LEU A 787 15.80 -21.00 -4.58
C LEU A 787 17.11 -21.80 -4.53
N ALA A 788 17.04 -23.14 -4.42
CA ALA A 788 18.22 -23.99 -4.48
C ALA A 788 18.93 -23.92 -5.84
N VAL A 789 18.17 -23.78 -6.93
CA VAL A 789 18.72 -23.62 -8.29
C VAL A 789 19.29 -22.21 -8.45
N ALA A 790 18.59 -21.19 -7.96
CA ALA A 790 19.08 -19.81 -7.94
C ALA A 790 20.45 -19.70 -7.25
N LYS A 791 20.63 -20.30 -6.06
CA LYS A 791 21.92 -20.37 -5.35
C LYS A 791 23.03 -21.01 -6.21
N LYS A 792 22.73 -22.10 -6.93
CA LYS A 792 23.71 -22.76 -7.81
C LYS A 792 24.11 -21.87 -8.99
N VAL A 793 23.13 -21.19 -9.59
CA VAL A 793 23.36 -20.27 -10.71
C VAL A 793 24.19 -19.06 -10.28
N LEU A 794 23.85 -18.47 -9.14
CA LEU A 794 24.60 -17.35 -8.53
C LEU A 794 26.05 -17.75 -8.26
N ARG A 795 26.31 -18.89 -7.60
CA ARG A 795 27.69 -19.37 -7.36
C ARG A 795 28.50 -19.55 -8.63
N ARG A 796 27.88 -20.07 -9.71
CA ARG A 796 28.55 -20.18 -11.01
C ARG A 796 28.90 -18.80 -11.55
N THR A 797 27.97 -17.86 -11.49
CA THR A 797 28.18 -16.48 -11.92
C THR A 797 29.32 -15.82 -11.15
N LEU A 798 29.33 -15.92 -9.81
CA LEU A 798 30.40 -15.41 -8.96
C LEU A 798 31.76 -16.03 -9.32
N GLY A 799 31.79 -17.33 -9.61
CA GLY A 799 33.01 -18.01 -10.06
C GLY A 799 33.56 -17.46 -11.39
N VAL A 800 32.70 -16.99 -12.30
CA VAL A 800 33.13 -16.35 -13.56
C VAL A 800 33.57 -14.91 -13.32
N LEU A 801 32.87 -14.17 -12.46
CA LEU A 801 33.16 -12.77 -12.17
C LEU A 801 34.32 -12.57 -11.19
N ARG A 802 34.78 -13.62 -10.51
CA ARG A 802 35.78 -13.56 -9.43
C ARG A 802 36.99 -12.66 -9.73
N PRO A 803 37.67 -12.75 -10.90
CA PRO A 803 38.83 -11.89 -11.18
C PRO A 803 38.48 -10.39 -11.16
N TYR A 804 37.29 -10.03 -11.65
CA TYR A 804 36.79 -8.66 -11.65
C TYR A 804 36.36 -8.21 -10.24
N LEU A 805 35.71 -9.11 -9.48
CA LEU A 805 35.28 -8.83 -8.11
C LEU A 805 36.45 -8.59 -7.17
N GLU A 806 37.52 -9.36 -7.32
CA GLU A 806 38.76 -9.21 -6.55
C GLU A 806 39.51 -7.92 -6.91
N ALA A 807 39.43 -7.49 -8.17
CA ALA A 807 40.02 -6.22 -8.63
C ALA A 807 39.16 -4.97 -8.31
N GLY A 808 37.92 -5.15 -7.84
CA GLY A 808 36.99 -4.05 -7.58
C GLY A 808 36.36 -3.46 -8.85
N THR A 809 36.40 -4.18 -9.97
CA THR A 809 35.89 -3.71 -11.26
C THR A 809 34.37 -3.53 -11.22
N PRO A 810 33.82 -2.39 -11.63
CA PRO A 810 32.36 -2.18 -11.65
C PRO A 810 31.67 -3.11 -12.66
N VAL A 811 30.50 -3.63 -12.26
CA VAL A 811 29.65 -4.52 -13.08
C VAL A 811 28.41 -3.76 -13.52
N ILE A 812 28.25 -3.53 -14.81
CA ILE A 812 27.21 -2.67 -15.39
C ILE A 812 26.04 -3.52 -15.86
N GLY A 813 24.88 -3.33 -15.22
CA GLY A 813 23.63 -4.01 -15.59
C GLY A 813 22.74 -3.15 -16.50
N LEU A 814 22.13 -3.79 -17.50
CA LEU A 814 21.18 -3.17 -18.43
C LEU A 814 19.72 -3.53 -18.10
N GLU A 815 19.44 -4.79 -17.77
CA GLU A 815 18.11 -5.22 -17.34
C GLU A 815 17.91 -4.93 -15.83
N PRO A 816 17.02 -3.99 -15.44
CA PRO A 816 16.92 -3.57 -14.04
C PRO A 816 16.46 -4.69 -13.10
N SER A 817 15.63 -5.61 -13.56
CA SER A 817 15.22 -6.77 -12.75
C SER A 817 16.40 -7.71 -12.42
N CYS A 818 17.35 -7.86 -13.34
CA CYS A 818 18.56 -8.66 -13.12
C CYS A 818 19.54 -7.95 -12.19
N THR A 819 19.69 -6.63 -12.34
CA THR A 819 20.53 -5.79 -11.47
C THR A 819 20.02 -5.78 -10.03
N ALA A 820 18.71 -5.71 -9.83
CA ALA A 820 18.10 -5.78 -8.50
C ALA A 820 18.44 -7.06 -7.74
N VAL A 821 18.56 -8.21 -8.43
CA VAL A 821 18.97 -9.46 -7.77
C VAL A 821 20.35 -9.33 -7.15
N PHE A 822 21.30 -8.68 -7.82
CA PHE A 822 22.64 -8.50 -7.27
C PHE A 822 22.69 -7.53 -6.09
N ARG A 823 21.85 -6.48 -6.10
CA ARG A 823 21.78 -5.51 -5.00
C ARG A 823 20.98 -5.98 -3.78
N ALA A 824 19.95 -6.80 -3.99
CA ALA A 824 18.97 -7.14 -2.95
C ALA A 824 18.84 -8.66 -2.74
N ASP A 825 18.32 -9.40 -3.71
CA ASP A 825 17.95 -10.80 -3.48
C ASP A 825 19.15 -11.72 -3.20
N ALA A 826 20.27 -11.55 -3.89
CA ALA A 826 21.45 -12.38 -3.70
C ALA A 826 22.08 -12.17 -2.31
N PRO A 827 22.31 -10.93 -1.83
CA PRO A 827 22.72 -10.68 -0.45
C PRO A 827 21.76 -11.25 0.59
N GLU A 828 20.45 -11.21 0.37
CA GLU A 828 19.46 -11.80 1.28
C GLU A 828 19.48 -13.35 1.24
N LEU A 829 19.74 -13.95 0.08
CA LEU A 829 19.71 -15.39 -0.13
C LEU A 829 21.03 -16.08 0.29
N MET A 830 22.15 -15.36 0.23
CA MET A 830 23.50 -15.82 0.52
C MET A 830 24.29 -14.79 1.36
N PRO A 831 23.78 -14.38 2.53
CA PRO A 831 24.34 -13.24 3.29
C PRO A 831 25.79 -13.44 3.73
N ALA A 832 26.21 -14.68 4.00
CA ALA A 832 27.56 -15.00 4.43
C ALA A 832 28.61 -15.07 3.30
N ASP A 833 28.19 -14.99 2.03
CA ASP A 833 29.09 -15.10 0.88
C ASP A 833 29.74 -13.75 0.55
N GLN A 834 31.06 -13.65 0.72
CA GLN A 834 31.79 -12.40 0.53
C GLN A 834 31.80 -11.91 -0.93
N ASP A 835 31.74 -12.82 -1.90
CA ASP A 835 31.70 -12.41 -3.31
C ASP A 835 30.34 -11.84 -3.68
N VAL A 836 29.26 -12.32 -3.04
CA VAL A 836 27.93 -11.71 -3.15
C VAL A 836 27.94 -10.28 -2.60
N GLN A 837 28.55 -10.06 -1.43
CA GLN A 837 28.65 -8.73 -0.84
C GLN A 837 29.49 -7.78 -1.71
N ARG A 838 30.62 -8.26 -2.25
CA ARG A 838 31.43 -7.51 -3.22
C ARG A 838 30.64 -7.14 -4.46
N LEU A 839 29.94 -8.11 -5.07
CA LEU A 839 29.15 -7.87 -6.27
C LEU A 839 28.02 -6.86 -6.00
N ALA A 840 27.36 -6.93 -4.86
CA ALA A 840 26.31 -5.98 -4.47
C ALA A 840 26.84 -4.53 -4.39
N GLY A 841 28.06 -4.34 -3.89
CA GLY A 841 28.73 -3.02 -3.85
C GLY A 841 29.36 -2.57 -5.16
N GLN A 842 29.63 -3.49 -6.10
CA GLN A 842 30.28 -3.19 -7.38
C GLN A 842 29.30 -3.09 -8.56
N VAL A 843 28.06 -3.58 -8.41
CA VAL A 843 27.07 -3.52 -9.47
C VAL A 843 26.47 -2.11 -9.59
N ARG A 844 26.46 -1.59 -10.82
CA ARG A 844 25.93 -0.26 -11.16
C ARG A 844 24.93 -0.35 -12.31
N THR A 845 23.96 0.54 -12.33
CA THR A 845 23.15 0.76 -13.53
C THR A 845 24.02 1.41 -14.60
N PHE A 846 23.58 1.29 -15.85
CA PHE A 846 24.21 1.99 -16.96
C PHE A 846 24.30 3.51 -16.74
N ALA A 847 23.24 4.11 -16.19
CA ALA A 847 23.21 5.55 -15.92
C ALA A 847 24.14 5.97 -14.77
N GLU A 848 24.15 5.23 -13.65
CA GLU A 848 25.05 5.52 -12.53
C GLU A 848 26.52 5.53 -12.96
N GLN A 849 26.93 4.57 -13.80
CA GLN A 849 28.30 4.52 -14.30
C GLN A 849 28.65 5.75 -15.15
N LEU A 850 27.77 6.16 -16.06
CA LEU A 850 28.03 7.30 -16.94
C LEU A 850 27.96 8.64 -16.19
N VAL A 851 27.05 8.78 -15.22
CA VAL A 851 26.84 10.05 -14.51
C VAL A 851 27.94 10.30 -13.48
N HIS A 852 28.33 9.27 -12.73
CA HIS A 852 29.21 9.41 -11.58
C HIS A 852 30.67 9.03 -11.87
N HIS A 853 30.95 8.30 -12.95
CA HIS A 853 32.29 7.75 -13.20
C HIS A 853 32.83 7.97 -14.61
N ALA A 854 32.04 8.53 -15.54
CA ALA A 854 32.61 8.94 -16.82
C ALA A 854 33.63 10.08 -16.60
N PRO A 855 34.71 10.16 -17.39
CA PRO A 855 35.67 11.24 -17.26
C PRO A 855 35.05 12.62 -17.44
N ASP A 856 35.60 13.62 -16.76
CA ASP A 856 35.08 15.01 -16.73
C ASP A 856 34.94 15.69 -18.09
N HIS A 857 35.60 15.19 -19.13
CA HIS A 857 35.50 15.69 -20.49
C HIS A 857 34.39 15.02 -21.32
N TRP A 858 33.90 13.83 -20.92
CA TRP A 858 32.86 13.15 -21.65
C TRP A 858 31.52 13.87 -21.48
N ARG A 859 30.76 13.99 -22.57
CA ARG A 859 29.42 14.57 -22.58
C ARG A 859 28.51 13.64 -23.36
N PRO A 860 27.30 13.32 -22.85
CA PRO A 860 26.37 12.53 -23.63
C PRO A 860 25.91 13.31 -24.87
N PRO A 861 25.52 12.60 -25.95
CA PRO A 861 25.01 13.24 -27.16
C PRO A 861 23.76 14.07 -26.85
N GLN A 862 23.63 15.19 -27.56
CA GLN A 862 22.53 16.15 -27.36
C GLN A 862 21.37 15.79 -28.29
N LEU A 863 20.25 15.33 -27.73
CA LEU A 863 19.13 14.78 -28.50
C LEU A 863 18.04 15.83 -28.77
N ALA A 864 17.75 16.72 -27.81
CA ALA A 864 16.71 17.75 -27.91
C ALA A 864 15.36 17.16 -28.40
N ARG A 865 14.82 16.22 -27.62
CA ARG A 865 13.55 15.53 -27.89
C ARG A 865 12.72 15.38 -26.64
N GLN A 866 11.41 15.36 -26.82
CA GLN A 866 10.48 14.91 -25.79
C GLN A 866 10.57 13.40 -25.59
N ALA A 867 10.41 12.96 -24.36
CA ALA A 867 10.55 11.57 -23.95
C ALA A 867 9.52 11.22 -22.87
N ILE A 868 8.67 10.24 -23.14
CA ILE A 868 7.87 9.59 -22.10
C ILE A 868 8.69 8.43 -21.52
N VAL A 869 8.83 8.38 -20.20
CA VAL A 869 9.74 7.46 -19.53
C VAL A 869 9.00 6.58 -18.54
N GLN A 870 9.01 5.28 -18.79
CA GLN A 870 8.53 4.27 -17.84
C GLN A 870 9.67 3.79 -16.95
N THR A 871 9.67 4.23 -15.69
CA THR A 871 10.58 3.70 -14.65
C THR A 871 10.30 2.23 -14.40
N HIS A 872 11.33 1.38 -14.39
CA HIS A 872 11.14 -0.04 -14.09
C HIS A 872 10.89 -0.25 -12.59
N CYS A 873 9.91 -1.08 -12.22
CA CYS A 873 9.53 -1.28 -10.81
C CYS A 873 10.68 -1.72 -9.88
N HIS A 874 11.58 -2.59 -10.35
CA HIS A 874 12.76 -2.98 -9.57
C HIS A 874 13.80 -1.86 -9.46
N GLN A 875 13.88 -0.98 -10.48
CA GLN A 875 14.75 0.20 -10.46
C GLN A 875 14.25 1.18 -9.41
N HIS A 876 12.96 1.53 -9.46
CA HIS A 876 12.29 2.33 -8.43
C HIS A 876 12.53 1.79 -7.02
N ALA A 877 12.30 0.49 -6.81
CA ALA A 877 12.36 -0.11 -5.48
C ALA A 877 13.78 -0.25 -4.90
N ILE A 878 14.80 -0.54 -5.73
CA ILE A 878 16.14 -0.96 -5.27
C ILE A 878 17.27 -0.04 -5.71
N MET A 879 17.22 0.47 -6.94
CA MET A 879 18.33 1.25 -7.54
C MET A 879 18.08 2.76 -7.51
N LYS A 880 16.82 3.21 -7.34
CA LYS A 880 16.36 4.59 -7.58
C LYS A 880 16.49 5.00 -9.06
N PHE A 881 16.11 6.23 -9.39
CA PHE A 881 16.04 6.71 -10.78
C PHE A 881 16.76 8.06 -11.01
N ASP A 882 17.49 8.55 -10.00
CA ASP A 882 18.11 9.88 -10.03
C ASP A 882 19.23 9.99 -11.06
N ALA A 883 20.08 8.96 -11.16
CA ALA A 883 21.15 8.92 -12.17
C ALA A 883 20.58 8.90 -13.60
N ASP A 884 19.49 8.18 -13.84
CA ASP A 884 18.81 8.14 -15.14
C ASP A 884 18.22 9.50 -15.51
N ARG A 885 17.53 10.16 -14.57
CA ARG A 885 17.03 11.54 -14.74
C ARG A 885 18.15 12.50 -15.08
N GLU A 886 19.26 12.47 -14.32
CA GLU A 886 20.41 13.34 -14.55
C GLU A 886 21.08 13.06 -15.90
N LEU A 887 21.21 11.79 -16.30
CA LEU A 887 21.78 11.43 -17.60
C LEU A 887 20.91 11.93 -18.76
N MET A 888 19.59 11.76 -18.67
CA MET A 888 18.64 12.26 -19.67
C MET A 888 18.67 13.79 -19.75
N ARG A 889 18.75 14.48 -18.60
CA ARG A 889 18.92 15.93 -18.53
C ARG A 889 20.22 16.39 -19.21
N ARG A 890 21.36 15.74 -18.93
CA ARG A 890 22.65 16.03 -19.59
C ARG A 890 22.59 15.80 -21.11
N ALA A 891 21.75 14.87 -21.57
CA ALA A 891 21.51 14.58 -22.98
C ALA A 891 20.45 15.51 -23.63
N ARG A 892 19.93 16.50 -22.90
CA ARG A 892 18.85 17.42 -23.32
C ARG A 892 17.57 16.72 -23.77
N LEU A 893 17.13 15.72 -23.01
CA LEU A 893 15.79 15.18 -23.15
C LEU A 893 14.81 15.97 -22.28
N ASP A 894 13.65 16.30 -22.87
CA ASP A 894 12.50 16.84 -22.16
C ASP A 894 11.64 15.67 -21.70
N THR A 895 11.83 15.23 -20.46
CA THR A 895 11.32 13.95 -19.96
C THR A 895 10.04 14.10 -19.14
N ASP A 896 8.99 13.42 -19.57
CA ASP A 896 7.83 13.10 -18.75
C ASP A 896 8.04 11.71 -18.12
N VAL A 897 8.51 11.69 -16.87
CA VAL A 897 8.74 10.44 -16.12
C VAL A 897 7.44 10.06 -15.44
N LEU A 898 6.87 8.93 -15.86
CA LEU A 898 5.58 8.48 -15.36
C LEU A 898 5.66 8.12 -13.87
N ASP A 899 4.98 8.91 -13.04
CA ASP A 899 4.78 8.62 -11.61
C ASP A 899 3.76 7.48 -11.38
N GLU A 900 2.95 7.18 -12.40
CA GLU A 900 1.87 6.21 -12.37
C GLU A 900 2.31 4.83 -12.88
N GLY A 901 2.98 4.10 -11.99
CA GLY A 901 2.71 2.68 -11.85
C GLY A 901 3.57 1.69 -12.62
N CYS A 902 3.08 0.46 -12.59
CA CYS A 902 3.72 -0.74 -13.11
C CYS A 902 3.25 -0.99 -14.55
N CYS A 903 4.13 -1.50 -15.41
CA CYS A 903 3.72 -1.99 -16.73
C CYS A 903 2.79 -3.22 -16.68
N GLY A 904 2.56 -3.82 -15.51
CA GLY A 904 1.66 -4.97 -15.35
C GLY A 904 2.19 -6.31 -15.84
N LEU A 905 3.36 -6.38 -16.50
CA LEU A 905 3.88 -7.65 -17.04
C LEU A 905 4.83 -8.39 -16.07
N ALA A 906 5.70 -7.65 -15.35
CA ALA A 906 6.69 -8.12 -14.36
C ALA A 906 7.09 -9.61 -14.42
N GLY A 907 8.17 -9.93 -15.14
CA GLY A 907 8.72 -11.28 -15.20
C GLY A 907 7.77 -12.28 -15.89
N ASN A 908 7.50 -13.41 -15.24
CA ASN A 908 6.57 -14.43 -15.75
C ASN A 908 5.09 -14.08 -15.52
N PHE A 909 4.78 -13.16 -14.60
CA PHE A 909 3.41 -12.87 -14.16
C PHE A 909 2.46 -12.63 -15.32
N GLY A 910 2.69 -11.60 -16.13
CA GLY A 910 1.75 -11.25 -17.18
C GLY A 910 1.71 -12.25 -18.34
N PHE A 911 2.62 -13.22 -18.39
CA PHE A 911 2.58 -14.34 -19.32
C PHE A 911 1.79 -15.54 -18.81
N GLU A 912 1.64 -15.66 -17.51
CA GLU A 912 1.00 -16.81 -16.86
C GLU A 912 -0.48 -16.88 -17.21
N ARG A 913 -0.97 -18.10 -17.42
CA ARG A 913 -2.36 -18.34 -17.81
C ARG A 913 -3.32 -17.74 -16.77
N GLY A 914 -4.26 -16.92 -17.23
CA GLY A 914 -5.25 -16.27 -16.37
C GLY A 914 -4.82 -14.91 -15.82
N HIS A 915 -3.58 -14.48 -16.05
CA HIS A 915 -3.09 -13.19 -15.57
C HIS A 915 -3.20 -12.08 -16.62
N HIS A 916 -3.56 -12.39 -17.87
CA HIS A 916 -3.54 -11.40 -18.95
C HIS A 916 -4.45 -10.20 -18.69
N GLU A 917 -5.69 -10.42 -18.23
CA GLU A 917 -6.63 -9.32 -17.96
C GLU A 917 -6.11 -8.41 -16.84
N VAL A 918 -5.66 -8.97 -15.72
CA VAL A 918 -5.07 -8.19 -14.60
C VAL A 918 -3.82 -7.44 -15.08
N SER A 919 -2.96 -8.10 -15.84
CA SER A 919 -1.75 -7.50 -16.40
C SER A 919 -2.05 -6.30 -17.31
N MET A 920 -3.06 -6.41 -18.16
CA MET A 920 -3.54 -5.30 -19.00
C MET A 920 -4.18 -4.21 -18.15
N ALA A 921 -5.05 -4.55 -17.20
CA ALA A 921 -5.71 -3.60 -16.32
C ALA A 921 -4.72 -2.76 -15.50
N VAL A 922 -3.61 -3.37 -15.05
CA VAL A 922 -2.51 -2.64 -14.40
C VAL A 922 -1.85 -1.65 -15.36
N ALA A 923 -1.54 -2.07 -16.58
CA ALA A 923 -0.89 -1.20 -17.55
C ALA A 923 -1.79 -0.04 -18.03
N GLU A 924 -3.11 -0.25 -18.00
CA GLU A 924 -4.13 0.76 -18.29
C GLU A 924 -4.27 1.84 -17.20
N GLN A 925 -3.64 1.67 -16.04
CA GLN A 925 -3.66 2.68 -14.96
C GLN A 925 -2.77 3.90 -15.25
N GLY A 926 -1.81 3.80 -16.18
CA GLY A 926 -0.94 4.94 -16.51
C GLY A 926 -0.11 4.71 -17.79
N VAL A 927 0.64 3.62 -17.85
CA VAL A 927 1.61 3.35 -18.93
C VAL A 927 0.99 3.34 -20.33
N LEU A 928 -0.07 2.55 -20.56
CA LEU A 928 -0.67 2.44 -21.89
C LEU A 928 -1.41 3.72 -22.32
N PRO A 929 -2.19 4.40 -21.45
CA PRO A 929 -2.72 5.72 -21.75
C PRO A 929 -1.64 6.74 -22.15
N ALA A 930 -0.56 6.86 -21.37
CA ALA A 930 0.52 7.81 -21.65
C ALA A 930 1.18 7.56 -23.00
N VAL A 931 1.49 6.29 -23.32
CA VAL A 931 2.09 5.94 -24.61
C VAL A 931 1.14 6.21 -25.79
N ARG A 932 -0.17 6.00 -25.62
CA ARG A 932 -1.16 6.32 -26.66
C ARG A 932 -1.33 7.83 -26.86
N GLY A 933 -1.15 8.63 -25.80
CA GLY A 933 -1.20 10.10 -25.84
C GLY A 933 0.08 10.76 -26.36
N ALA A 934 1.19 10.01 -26.45
CA ALA A 934 2.50 10.53 -26.88
C ALA A 934 2.48 11.07 -28.32
N ALA A 935 3.16 12.20 -28.55
CA ALA A 935 3.32 12.72 -29.90
C ALA A 935 4.14 11.74 -30.77
N PRO A 936 3.92 11.71 -32.11
CA PRO A 936 4.60 10.77 -33.00
C PRO A 936 6.13 10.87 -32.99
N ASP A 937 6.68 12.06 -32.71
CA ASP A 937 8.12 12.36 -32.67
C ASP A 937 8.74 12.16 -31.28
N SER A 938 7.92 12.03 -30.22
CA SER A 938 8.40 11.76 -28.87
C SER A 938 9.05 10.38 -28.75
N LEU A 939 10.11 10.27 -27.95
CA LEU A 939 10.71 9.01 -27.55
C LEU A 939 9.83 8.32 -26.50
N VAL A 940 9.79 6.99 -26.53
CA VAL A 940 9.20 6.17 -25.47
C VAL A 940 10.32 5.34 -24.86
N LEU A 941 10.67 5.60 -23.60
CA LEU A 941 11.77 4.92 -22.91
C LEU A 941 11.26 3.90 -21.89
N ALA A 942 11.84 2.70 -21.92
CA ALA A 942 11.66 1.67 -20.91
C ALA A 942 12.85 0.71 -20.90
N ASP A 943 13.62 0.68 -19.81
CA ASP A 943 14.84 -0.14 -19.72
C ASP A 943 14.59 -1.61 -19.39
N GLY A 944 13.44 -1.93 -18.76
CA GLY A 944 13.06 -3.32 -18.51
C GLY A 944 12.46 -4.02 -19.72
N PHE A 945 12.88 -5.26 -19.98
CA PHE A 945 12.34 -6.11 -21.04
C PHE A 945 10.83 -6.32 -20.90
N SER A 946 10.35 -6.51 -19.67
CA SER A 946 8.92 -6.69 -19.44
C SER A 946 8.11 -5.43 -19.77
N CYS A 947 8.60 -4.24 -19.42
CA CYS A 947 7.94 -2.98 -19.75
C CYS A 947 7.84 -2.78 -21.27
N ARG A 948 8.94 -2.96 -22.00
CA ARG A 948 8.94 -2.88 -23.47
C ARG A 948 7.97 -3.87 -24.09
N THR A 949 8.00 -5.12 -23.63
CA THR A 949 7.12 -6.18 -24.13
C THR A 949 5.65 -5.84 -23.89
N GLN A 950 5.30 -5.26 -22.74
CA GLN A 950 3.94 -4.83 -22.49
C GLN A 950 3.51 -3.73 -23.45
N ILE A 951 4.33 -2.69 -23.63
CA ILE A 951 4.02 -1.57 -24.53
C ILE A 951 3.79 -2.09 -25.96
N GLU A 952 4.66 -2.99 -26.44
CA GLU A 952 4.55 -3.60 -27.77
C GLU A 952 3.28 -4.47 -27.92
N GLN A 953 2.91 -5.23 -26.88
CA GLN A 953 1.72 -6.09 -26.90
C GLN A 953 0.42 -5.37 -26.53
N GLY A 954 0.50 -4.16 -25.96
CA GLY A 954 -0.63 -3.34 -25.52
C GLY A 954 -1.36 -2.60 -26.64
N ARG A 955 -1.01 -2.87 -27.91
CA ARG A 955 -1.65 -2.30 -29.12
C ARG A 955 -1.60 -0.77 -29.18
N THR A 956 -0.58 -0.16 -28.60
CA THR A 956 -0.35 1.29 -28.66
C THR A 956 0.11 1.75 -30.05
N GLY A 957 0.60 0.83 -30.89
CA GLY A 957 1.23 1.15 -32.18
C GLY A 957 2.65 1.70 -32.04
N ARG A 958 3.15 1.87 -30.82
CA ARG A 958 4.50 2.37 -30.48
C ARG A 958 5.38 1.23 -29.97
N ARG A 959 6.69 1.45 -29.95
CA ARG A 959 7.66 0.60 -29.23
C ARG A 959 8.47 1.45 -28.27
N ALA A 960 8.99 0.81 -27.23
CA ALA A 960 9.89 1.47 -26.28
C ALA A 960 11.36 1.14 -26.54
N LEU A 961 12.20 2.14 -26.32
CA LEU A 961 13.66 2.10 -26.43
C LEU A 961 14.30 1.97 -25.05
N HIS A 962 15.48 1.37 -25.01
CA HIS A 962 16.36 1.43 -23.83
C HIS A 962 17.20 2.73 -23.88
N LEU A 963 17.55 3.31 -22.73
CA LEU A 963 18.34 4.55 -22.66
C LEU A 963 19.67 4.46 -23.43
N ALA A 964 20.38 3.35 -23.31
CA ALA A 964 21.58 3.06 -24.12
C ALA A 964 21.33 3.11 -25.65
N GLU A 965 20.18 2.65 -26.15
CA GLU A 965 19.85 2.75 -27.58
C GLU A 965 19.63 4.22 -27.98
N VAL A 966 18.94 4.99 -27.13
CA VAL A 966 18.70 6.42 -27.37
C VAL A 966 20.02 7.19 -27.44
N LEU A 967 20.93 6.98 -26.49
CA LEU A 967 22.24 7.63 -26.51
C LEU A 967 23.06 7.20 -27.74
N ALA A 968 23.08 5.91 -28.09
CA ALA A 968 23.79 5.45 -29.28
C ALA A 968 23.24 6.07 -30.58
N LEU A 969 21.92 6.23 -30.70
CA LEU A 969 21.31 6.95 -31.83
C LEU A 969 21.71 8.43 -31.86
N GLY A 970 21.87 9.05 -30.69
CA GLY A 970 22.39 10.41 -30.55
C GLY A 970 23.83 10.57 -31.05
N LEU A 971 24.69 9.56 -30.86
CA LEU A 971 26.05 9.55 -31.43
C LEU A 971 26.03 9.53 -32.96
N ASP A 972 25.01 8.92 -33.56
CA ASP A 972 24.84 8.83 -35.01
C ASP A 972 24.16 10.07 -35.63
N GLY A 973 23.66 11.01 -34.81
CA GLY A 973 23.05 12.28 -35.25
C GLY A 973 21.71 12.17 -35.99
N ASN A 974 21.09 10.99 -36.04
CA ASN A 974 19.99 10.67 -36.97
C ASN A 974 18.69 10.22 -36.26
N LEU A 975 18.04 11.08 -35.48
CA LEU A 975 16.67 10.78 -35.01
C LEU A 975 15.61 11.25 -36.03
N PRO A 976 14.74 10.36 -36.55
CA PRO A 976 13.72 10.72 -37.52
C PRO A 976 12.66 11.60 -36.87
N SER A 977 11.90 12.31 -37.71
CA SER A 977 10.81 13.19 -37.27
C SER A 977 9.58 12.44 -36.79
N GLU A 978 9.46 11.13 -37.06
CA GLU A 978 8.34 10.31 -36.60
C GLU A 978 8.83 8.92 -36.21
N GLN A 979 8.30 8.41 -35.10
CA GLN A 979 8.53 7.07 -34.56
C GLN A 979 10.03 6.69 -34.49
N PRO A 980 10.85 7.45 -33.74
CA PRO A 980 12.28 7.20 -33.59
C PRO A 980 12.62 5.79 -33.13
N GLU A 981 11.69 5.12 -32.43
CA GLU A 981 11.84 3.74 -32.02
C GLU A 981 12.02 2.73 -33.17
N ARG A 982 11.66 3.09 -34.41
CA ARG A 982 11.84 2.23 -35.60
C ARG A 982 13.30 2.05 -35.99
N LEU A 983 14.20 2.94 -35.53
CA LEU A 983 15.63 2.80 -35.77
C LEU A 983 16.27 1.71 -34.90
N ALA A 984 15.64 1.35 -33.77
CA ALA A 984 16.13 0.26 -32.96
C ALA A 984 15.93 -1.07 -33.68
N GLN A 985 17.02 -1.79 -33.88
CA GLN A 985 16.99 -3.12 -34.45
C GLN A 985 16.29 -4.07 -33.46
N ARG A 986 15.17 -4.64 -33.88
CA ARG A 986 14.45 -5.70 -33.15
C ARG A 986 14.52 -6.98 -33.98
N PRO A 987 14.53 -8.17 -33.35
CA PRO A 987 14.48 -9.42 -34.10
C PRO A 987 13.27 -9.48 -35.03
N ASP A 988 13.49 -9.91 -36.27
CA ASP A 988 12.41 -10.06 -37.23
C ASP A 988 11.46 -11.17 -36.84
N GLN A 989 10.17 -10.86 -36.93
CA GLN A 989 9.11 -11.85 -36.81
C GLN A 989 9.23 -12.88 -37.94
N PRO A 990 9.03 -14.19 -37.67
CA PRO A 990 9.10 -15.21 -38.72
C PRO A 990 8.06 -14.94 -39.80
N SER A 991 8.41 -15.18 -41.06
CA SER A 991 7.53 -14.94 -42.21
C SER A 991 6.27 -15.81 -42.15
N ARG A 992 5.17 -15.37 -42.78
CA ARG A 992 3.93 -16.17 -42.85
C ARG A 992 4.19 -17.56 -43.45
N THR A 993 5.03 -17.65 -44.48
CA THR A 993 5.39 -18.92 -45.12
C THR A 993 6.14 -19.85 -44.16
N ALA A 994 7.11 -19.33 -43.41
CA ALA A 994 7.85 -20.10 -42.41
C ALA A 994 6.94 -20.63 -41.29
N ARG A 995 6.01 -19.81 -40.80
CA ARG A 995 5.01 -20.21 -39.79
C ARG A 995 4.13 -21.37 -40.27
N TRP A 996 3.59 -21.28 -41.48
CA TRP A 996 2.73 -22.33 -42.04
C TRP A 996 3.52 -23.61 -42.39
N ALA A 997 4.76 -23.47 -42.87
CA ALA A 997 5.64 -24.59 -43.12
C ALA A 997 5.93 -25.38 -41.84
N ALA A 998 6.14 -24.71 -40.70
CA ALA A 998 6.31 -25.36 -39.41
C ALA A 998 5.05 -26.15 -38.98
N THR A 999 3.85 -25.58 -39.15
CA THR A 999 2.58 -26.30 -38.90
C THR A 999 2.44 -27.54 -39.79
N ALA A 1000 2.71 -27.41 -41.09
CA ALA A 1000 2.63 -28.51 -42.05
C ALA A 1000 3.64 -29.62 -41.73
N GLY A 1001 4.87 -29.24 -41.38
CA GLY A 1001 5.93 -30.18 -40.98
C GLY A 1001 5.57 -30.97 -39.72
N ALA A 1002 5.04 -30.30 -38.68
CA ALA A 1002 4.59 -30.99 -37.47
C ALA A 1002 3.40 -31.92 -37.74
N GLY A 1003 2.46 -31.51 -38.61
CA GLY A 1003 1.35 -32.35 -39.06
C GLY A 1003 1.83 -33.61 -39.78
N ALA A 1004 2.81 -33.48 -40.69
CA ALA A 1004 3.39 -34.61 -41.41
C ALA A 1004 4.13 -35.58 -40.49
N VAL A 1005 4.90 -35.07 -39.51
CA VAL A 1005 5.58 -35.91 -38.50
C VAL A 1005 4.56 -36.65 -37.63
N THR A 1006 3.50 -35.98 -37.19
CA THR A 1006 2.44 -36.60 -36.38
C THR A 1006 1.67 -37.66 -37.17
N ALA A 1007 1.31 -37.38 -38.42
CA ALA A 1007 0.66 -38.34 -39.30
C ALA A 1007 1.55 -39.58 -39.56
N THR A 1008 2.86 -39.36 -39.73
CA THR A 1008 3.83 -40.45 -39.89
C THR A 1008 3.97 -41.28 -38.62
N ALA A 1009 4.07 -40.64 -37.45
CA ALA A 1009 4.13 -41.32 -36.16
C ALA A 1009 2.85 -42.14 -35.88
N MET A 1010 1.67 -41.59 -36.17
CA MET A 1010 0.40 -42.32 -36.06
C MET A 1010 0.31 -43.48 -37.06
N ALA A 1011 0.82 -43.32 -38.28
CA ALA A 1011 0.87 -44.41 -39.26
C ALA A 1011 1.82 -45.54 -38.83
N VAL A 1012 2.96 -45.19 -38.21
CA VAL A 1012 3.92 -46.16 -37.65
C VAL A 1012 3.35 -46.86 -36.42
N ALA A 1013 2.74 -46.13 -35.50
CA ALA A 1013 2.07 -46.69 -34.32
C ALA A 1013 0.87 -47.56 -34.71
N GLY A 1014 0.06 -47.13 -35.69
CA GLY A 1014 -1.03 -47.91 -36.26
C GLY A 1014 -0.55 -49.18 -36.95
N ARG A 1015 0.56 -49.13 -37.70
CA ARG A 1015 1.21 -50.33 -38.27
C ARG A 1015 1.79 -51.25 -37.19
N ALA A 1016 2.30 -50.72 -36.08
CA ALA A 1016 2.78 -51.51 -34.95
C ALA A 1016 1.61 -52.19 -34.21
N ALA A 1017 0.50 -51.48 -33.98
CA ALA A 1017 -0.72 -52.02 -33.38
C ALA A 1017 -1.41 -53.07 -34.28
N LEU A 1018 -1.41 -52.87 -35.59
CA LEU A 1018 -1.89 -53.86 -36.57
C LEU A 1018 -0.98 -55.10 -36.65
N ARG A 1019 0.31 -54.96 -36.31
CA ARG A 1019 1.26 -56.10 -36.21
C ARG A 1019 1.11 -56.88 -34.91
N THR A 1020 0.75 -56.23 -33.80
CA THR A 1020 0.44 -56.93 -32.54
C THR A 1020 -0.90 -57.65 -32.59
N LEU A 1021 -1.88 -57.15 -33.37
CA LEU A 1021 -3.16 -57.84 -33.63
C LEU A 1021 -3.08 -58.99 -34.66
N ARG A 1022 -1.92 -59.18 -35.33
CA ARG A 1022 -1.71 -60.23 -36.35
C ARG A 1022 -0.72 -61.32 -35.94
N ARG A 1023 -0.36 -61.42 -34.65
CA ARG A 1023 0.32 -62.60 -34.11
C ARG A 1023 -0.75 -63.58 -33.61
N PRO A 1024 -0.88 -64.79 -34.18
CA PRO A 1024 -1.76 -65.83 -33.67
C PRO A 1024 -1.30 -66.36 -32.31
#